data_AF-B2HP29-F1
#
_entry.id   AF-B2HP29-F1
#
_cell.length_a   1.000
_cell.length_b   1.000
_cell.length_c   1.000
_cell.angle_alpha   90.00
_cell.angle_beta   90.00
_cell.angle_gamma   90.00
#
_symmetry.space_group_name_H-M   'P 1'
#
loop_
_entity.id
_entity.type
_entity.pdbx_description
1 polymer ?
#
loop_
_entity_poly.entity_id
_entity_poly.type
_entity_poly.pdbx_seq_one_letter_code
_entity_poly.pdbx_strand_id
1 'polypeptide(L)'
;MSYVVAIPDMLASAAADVAGIGSSVGAANAAAVGATTGVMAAADDEVSVAIAALFSGHGQAYRAISAQAAAFHDQFLRALTGAGGAYAAAEAANASPLQAAQQQALAVINAPTNALLGRPLIGNGTDGLAGTGAAGGAGGLLWGNGGNGGSGAAGQAGGAGGAAGLIGTGGAGGMGGAGGGAGGMGGSGGWLLGNGGAGGAGGVGGAGVSGGVGGTGGNAVMFGNGGAGGMGGAGADGAVGAAGTAGTSTSAGGVGGVGGDGGNAGNGGAGGNGGLFVGVGGAGGQGGAGGAGGTGGAGGAGWDATAAGVLAATGGDGGDSGGGGAGGNGGAGGAGGHGSALFGAAGANGNGGAGGAGGNPGAPGNGGIGGVGPDAATSGGMGGTGGDPGAVGGGGNGGAAGGAGAVAGASGAAGTIIAGNGGNGGAGGAGYAADGPAGPAIGNGGDGGRGGAGGFYGNGGAGGAGGNSAPGGGNGGNGGTGGDSGAMGSSGGRGGDGGVGTNGGAGGGGGNATSYGTANATGGAGGDGGAGSRGTGGTGGAGGGGGAAQILNGASAATATGGAGGAGGDGNDGGNAGVGGAASTRGTGNVTGGTGGDGGTGSTGIGGSGGDGGNVEVNNDASTVSFVGGAGGHGGDGATDGGAGGDGGRTTIDGAGSRATATGGTGGDGGNGGTGHGGGGGSGGTAINYGAGDAFGGAAGKGGTGVVGGNGGSGGAAYNYGTGNATGADGAAGTDGTTGAGGSGGSGGAASVLNSASIATATSGSGGAGGDGTDGGNGGSGGFAFTFGTGNIIAGVGGDGGTGSTGVGGIGGSGGGADINNGASTVVPQGGAGGHGGDGATDGGAGGAGGFTEIDSSASVLAATGGAGGDGGSGGTGRGGTGGVGGVGINNGSGEAIGGAPGAGGTGAVGGDGGQGGAAYSYGTGDATGSAGAAGTAGTTGVGGTGGAGGAAYTLNGASTATATGGIGGNGGDGGTANGSNGGNGGAGGYASTTGTGTASAGNGGRGGDGTATVATGGTGGVGGNAHAPAGSPVPGVGGKGGNPGPGGKPGPNGADGIVV
;
A
#
# COMPACT_ATOMS: atom_id res chain seq x y z
N MET A 1 1.90 -53.12 -63.09
CA MET A 1 1.10 -51.93 -63.45
C MET A 1 0.37 -51.52 -62.17
N SER A 2 0.87 -50.49 -61.51
CA SER A 2 0.40 -50.02 -60.20
C SER A 2 -0.99 -49.41 -60.32
N TYR A 3 -1.99 -50.04 -59.69
CA TYR A 3 -3.31 -49.46 -59.55
C TYR A 3 -3.23 -48.28 -58.59
N VAL A 4 -3.49 -47.09 -59.11
CA VAL A 4 -3.70 -45.88 -58.32
C VAL A 4 -5.19 -45.88 -57.93
N VAL A 5 -5.49 -46.03 -56.65
CA VAL A 5 -6.83 -45.84 -56.09
C VAL A 5 -6.86 -44.47 -55.43
N ALA A 6 -7.60 -43.53 -56.01
CA ALA A 6 -7.92 -42.25 -55.39
C ALA A 6 -9.44 -42.21 -55.16
N ILE A 7 -9.88 -41.96 -53.92
CA ILE A 7 -11.30 -41.94 -53.53
C ILE A 7 -11.88 -40.55 -53.87
N PRO A 8 -12.78 -40.42 -54.86
CA PRO A 8 -13.23 -39.10 -55.34
C PRO A 8 -13.95 -38.26 -54.28
N ASP A 9 -14.72 -38.90 -53.38
CA ASP A 9 -15.44 -38.22 -52.30
C ASP A 9 -14.49 -37.58 -51.27
N MET A 10 -13.32 -38.19 -51.02
CA MET A 10 -12.30 -37.58 -50.17
C MET A 10 -11.67 -36.36 -50.83
N LEU A 11 -11.52 -36.35 -52.16
CA LEU A 11 -11.02 -35.18 -52.89
C LEU A 11 -12.07 -34.07 -52.98
N ALA A 12 -13.36 -34.41 -53.08
CA ALA A 12 -14.47 -33.45 -53.08
C ALA A 12 -14.72 -32.85 -51.69
N SER A 13 -14.66 -33.67 -50.62
CA SER A 13 -14.65 -33.20 -49.23
C SER A 13 -13.44 -32.32 -48.99
N ALA A 14 -12.24 -32.75 -49.39
CA ALA A 14 -11.04 -31.92 -49.25
C ALA A 14 -11.16 -30.60 -50.03
N ALA A 15 -11.75 -30.58 -51.22
CA ALA A 15 -12.00 -29.34 -51.97
C ALA A 15 -13.04 -28.45 -51.27
N ALA A 16 -14.10 -29.02 -50.66
CA ALA A 16 -15.10 -28.27 -49.89
C ALA A 16 -14.53 -27.74 -48.56
N ASP A 17 -13.70 -28.51 -47.87
CA ASP A 17 -12.99 -28.09 -46.66
C ASP A 17 -11.96 -27.00 -47.00
N VAL A 18 -11.21 -27.15 -48.09
CA VAL A 18 -10.27 -26.12 -48.58
C VAL A 18 -11.02 -24.85 -49.02
N ALA A 19 -12.22 -24.96 -49.61
CA ALA A 19 -13.08 -23.81 -49.90
C ALA A 19 -13.66 -23.17 -48.63
N GLY A 20 -14.02 -23.97 -47.63
CA GLY A 20 -14.47 -23.52 -46.31
C GLY A 20 -13.37 -22.78 -45.53
N ILE A 21 -12.13 -23.29 -45.58
CA ILE A 21 -10.94 -22.60 -45.06
C ILE A 21 -10.70 -21.30 -45.84
N GLY A 22 -10.85 -21.30 -47.18
CA GLY A 22 -10.75 -20.08 -47.98
C GLY A 22 -11.80 -19.01 -47.61
N SER A 23 -13.03 -19.44 -47.34
CA SER A 23 -14.13 -18.58 -46.89
C SER A 23 -13.91 -18.05 -45.46
N SER A 24 -13.46 -18.89 -44.53
CA SER A 24 -13.18 -18.48 -43.15
C SER A 24 -11.97 -17.56 -43.06
N VAL A 25 -10.89 -17.84 -43.83
CA VAL A 25 -9.72 -16.97 -43.94
C VAL A 25 -10.08 -15.68 -44.66
N GLY A 26 -10.94 -15.71 -45.69
CA GLY A 26 -11.46 -14.52 -46.37
C GLY A 26 -12.31 -13.64 -45.45
N ALA A 27 -13.21 -14.24 -44.66
CA ALA A 27 -14.04 -13.54 -43.68
C ALA A 27 -13.21 -12.97 -42.51
N ALA A 28 -12.21 -13.72 -42.03
CA ALA A 28 -11.28 -13.26 -41.01
C ALA A 28 -10.40 -12.10 -41.52
N ASN A 29 -9.87 -12.20 -42.74
CA ASN A 29 -9.12 -11.11 -43.38
C ASN A 29 -10.01 -9.89 -43.63
N ALA A 30 -11.29 -10.07 -44.00
CA ALA A 30 -12.25 -8.97 -44.18
C ALA A 30 -12.63 -8.29 -42.85
N ALA A 31 -12.81 -9.04 -41.76
CA ALA A 31 -13.07 -8.50 -40.43
C ALA A 31 -11.85 -7.73 -39.87
N ALA A 32 -10.63 -8.18 -40.18
CA ALA A 32 -9.38 -7.54 -39.75
C ALA A 32 -9.00 -6.28 -40.55
N VAL A 33 -9.70 -5.98 -41.67
CA VAL A 33 -9.41 -4.83 -42.55
C VAL A 33 -9.44 -3.50 -41.81
N GLY A 34 -10.49 -3.26 -41.02
CA GLY A 34 -10.71 -1.96 -40.37
C GLY A 34 -9.60 -1.65 -39.38
N ALA A 35 -9.22 -2.63 -38.56
CA ALA A 35 -8.22 -2.49 -37.50
C ALA A 35 -6.78 -2.39 -38.02
N THR A 36 -6.46 -2.93 -39.20
CA THR A 36 -5.07 -2.99 -39.71
C THR A 36 -4.72 -1.94 -40.77
N THR A 37 -5.72 -1.24 -41.31
CA THR A 37 -5.51 -0.23 -42.37
C THR A 37 -6.10 1.15 -42.08
N GLY A 38 -6.88 1.26 -41.00
CA GLY A 38 -7.37 2.53 -40.45
C GLY A 38 -6.62 2.94 -39.17
N VAL A 39 -5.33 2.61 -39.05
CA VAL A 39 -4.52 2.98 -37.88
C VAL A 39 -4.28 4.49 -37.93
N MET A 40 -4.90 5.22 -37.00
CA MET A 40 -4.68 6.66 -36.83
C MET A 40 -3.41 6.91 -36.00
N ALA A 41 -2.73 8.03 -36.25
CA ALA A 41 -1.55 8.42 -35.48
C ALA A 41 -1.94 8.61 -34.00
N ALA A 42 -1.13 8.08 -33.08
CA ALA A 42 -1.40 8.18 -31.64
C ALA A 42 -1.20 9.61 -31.09
N ALA A 43 -0.47 10.45 -31.81
CA ALA A 43 -0.26 11.87 -31.57
C ALA A 43 0.00 12.60 -32.90
N ASP A 44 -0.16 13.93 -32.95
CA ASP A 44 0.03 14.78 -34.14
C ASP A 44 1.50 15.01 -34.52
N ASP A 45 2.42 14.23 -33.97
CA ASP A 45 3.83 14.29 -34.32
C ASP A 45 4.15 13.47 -35.58
N GLU A 46 5.16 13.92 -36.31
CA GLU A 46 5.54 13.33 -37.59
C GLU A 46 6.02 11.87 -37.46
N VAL A 47 6.50 11.46 -36.29
CA VAL A 47 6.93 10.08 -36.02
C VAL A 47 5.70 9.17 -35.84
N SER A 48 4.71 9.58 -35.08
CA SER A 48 3.44 8.86 -34.91
C SER A 48 2.66 8.75 -36.24
N VAL A 49 2.66 9.81 -37.05
CA VAL A 49 2.07 9.80 -38.40
C VAL A 49 2.85 8.86 -39.34
N ALA A 50 4.18 8.88 -39.31
CA ALA A 50 5.00 7.98 -40.12
C ALA A 50 4.86 6.50 -39.70
N ILE A 51 4.76 6.22 -38.40
CA ILE A 51 4.54 4.87 -37.87
C ILE A 51 3.14 4.36 -38.25
N ALA A 52 2.10 5.19 -38.10
CA ALA A 52 0.74 4.86 -38.52
C ALA A 52 0.66 4.61 -40.05
N ALA A 53 1.38 5.41 -40.85
CA ALA A 53 1.50 5.21 -42.29
C ALA A 53 2.28 3.93 -42.65
N LEU A 54 3.33 3.59 -41.90
CA LEU A 54 4.10 2.35 -42.09
C LEU A 54 3.25 1.11 -41.81
N PHE A 55 2.51 1.10 -40.70
CA PHE A 55 1.62 -0.01 -40.34
C PHE A 55 0.43 -0.11 -41.30
N SER A 56 -0.18 1.02 -41.68
CA SER A 56 -1.22 1.04 -42.70
C SER A 56 -0.70 0.55 -44.06
N GLY A 57 0.54 0.92 -44.43
CA GLY A 57 1.22 0.43 -45.62
C GLY A 57 1.48 -1.09 -45.58
N HIS A 58 1.91 -1.62 -44.44
CA HIS A 58 2.05 -3.07 -44.24
C HIS A 58 0.71 -3.80 -44.32
N GLY A 59 -0.36 -3.23 -43.75
CA GLY A 59 -1.71 -3.76 -43.86
C GLY A 59 -2.20 -3.81 -45.31
N GLN A 60 -1.90 -2.79 -46.13
CA GLN A 60 -2.23 -2.79 -47.56
C GLN A 60 -1.38 -3.80 -48.36
N ALA A 61 -0.09 -3.95 -48.05
CA ALA A 61 0.78 -4.95 -48.67
C ALA A 61 0.33 -6.38 -48.34
N TYR A 62 -0.03 -6.64 -47.08
CA TYR A 62 -0.61 -7.90 -46.65
C TYR A 62 -1.93 -8.18 -47.36
N ARG A 63 -2.77 -7.15 -47.61
CA ARG A 63 -3.98 -7.29 -48.43
C ARG A 63 -3.67 -7.68 -49.88
N ALA A 64 -2.68 -7.06 -50.50
CA ALA A 64 -2.30 -7.37 -51.87
C ALA A 64 -1.82 -8.83 -52.01
N ILE A 65 -0.97 -9.28 -51.07
CA ILE A 65 -0.48 -10.66 -51.03
C ILE A 65 -1.62 -11.63 -50.70
N SER A 66 -2.51 -11.27 -49.77
CA SER A 66 -3.67 -12.09 -49.40
C SER A 66 -4.66 -12.23 -50.57
N ALA A 67 -4.84 -11.18 -51.38
CA ALA A 67 -5.65 -11.25 -52.60
C ALA A 67 -5.00 -12.13 -53.67
N GLN A 68 -3.66 -12.07 -53.81
CA GLN A 68 -2.91 -12.97 -54.69
C GLN A 68 -2.97 -14.43 -54.21
N ALA A 69 -2.87 -14.66 -52.91
CA ALA A 69 -3.01 -15.96 -52.29
C ALA A 69 -4.43 -16.50 -52.43
N ALA A 70 -5.46 -15.66 -52.30
CA ALA A 70 -6.85 -16.03 -52.57
C ALA A 70 -7.06 -16.37 -54.04
N ALA A 71 -6.49 -15.62 -54.98
CA ALA A 71 -6.56 -15.93 -56.40
C ALA A 71 -5.83 -17.24 -56.74
N PHE A 72 -4.68 -17.50 -56.13
CA PHE A 72 -3.97 -18.77 -56.24
C PHE A 72 -4.77 -19.91 -55.58
N HIS A 73 -5.38 -19.68 -54.42
CA HIS A 73 -6.24 -20.62 -53.72
C HIS A 73 -7.46 -20.97 -54.56
N ASP A 74 -8.08 -20.00 -55.23
CA ASP A 74 -9.19 -20.21 -56.17
C ASP A 74 -8.75 -20.95 -57.44
N GLN A 75 -7.52 -20.70 -57.93
CA GLN A 75 -6.95 -21.45 -59.04
C GLN A 75 -6.61 -22.88 -58.63
N PHE A 76 -6.06 -23.07 -57.43
CA PHE A 76 -5.77 -24.37 -56.84
C PHE A 76 -7.06 -25.14 -56.56
N LEU A 77 -8.10 -24.48 -56.04
CA LEU A 77 -9.44 -25.05 -55.90
C LEU A 77 -10.03 -25.41 -57.25
N ARG A 78 -9.92 -24.56 -58.27
CA ARG A 78 -10.39 -24.89 -59.62
C ARG A 78 -9.60 -26.04 -60.24
N ALA A 79 -8.28 -26.12 -59.99
CA ALA A 79 -7.44 -27.21 -60.45
C ALA A 79 -7.68 -28.52 -59.68
N LEU A 80 -7.94 -28.45 -58.37
CA LEU A 80 -8.24 -29.59 -57.49
C LEU A 80 -9.66 -30.09 -57.73
N THR A 81 -10.62 -29.19 -57.95
CA THR A 81 -11.99 -29.53 -58.37
C THR A 81 -11.99 -30.03 -59.81
N GLY A 82 -11.12 -29.50 -60.67
CA GLY A 82 -10.92 -29.98 -62.04
C GLY A 82 -10.24 -31.35 -62.10
N ALA A 83 -9.23 -31.60 -61.25
CA ALA A 83 -8.56 -32.88 -61.12
C ALA A 83 -9.45 -33.90 -60.40
N GLY A 84 -10.14 -33.50 -59.34
CA GLY A 84 -11.17 -34.28 -58.67
C GLY A 84 -12.33 -34.60 -59.60
N GLY A 85 -12.73 -33.66 -60.46
CA GLY A 85 -13.70 -33.84 -61.53
C GLY A 85 -13.18 -34.72 -62.67
N ALA A 86 -11.88 -34.68 -62.99
CA ALA A 86 -11.28 -35.56 -64.00
C ALA A 86 -11.04 -36.99 -63.46
N TYR A 87 -10.70 -37.15 -62.18
CA TYR A 87 -10.61 -38.44 -61.49
C TYR A 87 -12.01 -39.00 -61.18
N ALA A 88 -12.97 -38.16 -60.81
CA ALA A 88 -14.38 -38.53 -60.67
C ALA A 88 -15.04 -38.75 -62.02
N ALA A 89 -14.62 -38.11 -63.12
CA ALA A 89 -15.08 -38.40 -64.47
C ALA A 89 -14.36 -39.61 -65.05
N ALA A 90 -13.13 -39.93 -64.63
CA ALA A 90 -12.44 -41.17 -64.97
C ALA A 90 -12.99 -42.36 -64.17
N GLU A 91 -13.29 -42.17 -62.87
CA GLU A 91 -14.05 -43.10 -62.03
C GLU A 91 -15.51 -43.15 -62.49
N ALA A 92 -16.16 -42.07 -62.90
CA ALA A 92 -17.50 -42.15 -63.48
C ALA A 92 -17.47 -42.69 -64.91
N ALA A 93 -16.39 -42.58 -65.68
CA ALA A 93 -16.28 -43.23 -66.99
C ALA A 93 -15.94 -44.73 -66.88
N ASN A 94 -15.19 -45.15 -65.84
CA ASN A 94 -14.83 -46.55 -65.58
C ASN A 94 -15.78 -47.28 -64.59
N ALA A 95 -16.43 -46.55 -63.70
CA ALA A 95 -17.44 -47.00 -62.76
C ALA A 95 -18.86 -46.68 -63.24
N SER A 96 -19.16 -45.73 -64.14
CA SER A 96 -20.54 -45.67 -64.67
C SER A 96 -20.95 -46.94 -65.39
N PRO A 97 -20.10 -47.67 -66.15
CA PRO A 97 -20.52 -48.95 -66.69
C PRO A 97 -20.65 -50.02 -65.60
N LEU A 98 -19.78 -50.02 -64.58
CA LEU A 98 -19.72 -51.07 -63.55
C LEU A 98 -20.65 -50.81 -62.35
N GLN A 99 -20.77 -49.59 -61.85
CA GLN A 99 -21.79 -49.10 -60.90
C GLN A 99 -23.15 -48.97 -61.55
N ALA A 100 -23.33 -48.57 -62.83
CA ALA A 100 -24.65 -48.67 -63.44
C ALA A 100 -25.00 -50.13 -63.73
N ALA A 101 -24.06 -51.00 -64.12
CA ALA A 101 -24.31 -52.45 -64.22
C ALA A 101 -24.52 -53.11 -62.85
N GLN A 102 -23.83 -52.66 -61.79
CA GLN A 102 -24.01 -53.15 -60.42
C GLN A 102 -25.30 -52.58 -59.81
N GLN A 103 -25.67 -51.33 -60.05
CA GLN A 103 -26.96 -50.74 -59.66
C GLN A 103 -28.10 -51.33 -60.49
N GLN A 104 -27.90 -51.68 -61.77
CA GLN A 104 -28.87 -52.41 -62.58
C GLN A 104 -28.98 -53.88 -62.16
N ALA A 105 -27.87 -54.56 -61.86
CA ALA A 105 -27.87 -55.93 -61.35
C ALA A 105 -28.47 -55.99 -59.94
N LEU A 106 -28.08 -55.08 -59.05
CA LEU A 106 -28.71 -54.91 -57.74
C LEU A 106 -30.17 -54.47 -57.90
N ALA A 107 -30.54 -53.60 -58.84
CA ALA A 107 -31.93 -53.23 -59.08
C ALA A 107 -32.75 -54.42 -59.59
N VAL A 108 -32.19 -55.31 -60.43
CA VAL A 108 -32.85 -56.54 -60.88
C VAL A 108 -32.96 -57.57 -59.75
N ILE A 109 -31.88 -57.76 -58.97
CA ILE A 109 -31.85 -58.65 -57.80
C ILE A 109 -32.80 -58.16 -56.71
N ASN A 110 -32.89 -56.83 -56.52
CA ASN A 110 -33.72 -56.21 -55.51
C ASN A 110 -35.14 -55.92 -56.03
N ALA A 111 -35.42 -55.97 -57.33
CA ALA A 111 -36.74 -55.61 -57.89
C ALA A 111 -37.88 -56.46 -57.32
N PRO A 112 -37.77 -57.80 -57.20
CA PRO A 112 -38.82 -58.62 -56.60
C PRO A 112 -39.07 -58.25 -55.13
N THR A 113 -38.01 -58.06 -54.34
CA THR A 113 -38.17 -57.74 -52.91
C THR A 113 -38.59 -56.29 -52.67
N ASN A 114 -38.17 -55.34 -53.51
CA ASN A 114 -38.66 -53.97 -53.48
C ASN A 114 -40.15 -53.92 -53.85
N ALA A 115 -40.60 -54.71 -54.82
CA ALA A 115 -42.01 -54.77 -55.20
C ALA A 115 -42.91 -55.47 -54.18
N LEU A 116 -42.45 -56.57 -53.56
CA LEU A 116 -43.23 -57.33 -52.58
C LEU A 116 -43.16 -56.79 -51.15
N LEU A 117 -41.99 -56.30 -50.73
CA LEU A 117 -41.68 -56.00 -49.33
C LEU A 117 -41.22 -54.55 -49.13
N GLY A 118 -41.14 -53.76 -50.21
CA GLY A 118 -40.70 -52.36 -50.16
C GLY A 118 -39.23 -52.20 -49.76
N ARG A 119 -38.42 -53.27 -49.84
CA ARG A 119 -37.04 -53.29 -49.34
C ARG A 119 -36.08 -54.05 -50.27
N PRO A 120 -34.83 -53.57 -50.41
CA PRO A 120 -33.84 -54.28 -51.22
C PRO A 120 -33.42 -55.60 -50.56
N LEU A 121 -32.97 -56.57 -51.35
CA LEU A 121 -32.39 -57.82 -50.87
C LEU A 121 -30.92 -57.61 -50.44
N ILE A 122 -30.15 -56.86 -51.24
CA ILE A 122 -28.74 -56.50 -50.98
C ILE A 122 -28.54 -55.01 -51.26
N GLY A 123 -28.00 -54.26 -50.30
CA GLY A 123 -27.70 -52.83 -50.42
C GLY A 123 -27.86 -52.09 -49.09
N ASN A 124 -27.13 -51.00 -48.91
CA ASN A 124 -27.28 -50.18 -47.71
C ASN A 124 -28.61 -49.41 -47.74
N GLY A 125 -29.11 -49.08 -46.55
CA GLY A 125 -30.24 -48.18 -46.40
C GLY A 125 -29.88 -46.77 -46.86
N THR A 126 -30.87 -46.03 -47.37
CA THR A 126 -30.70 -44.63 -47.75
C THR A 126 -30.55 -43.76 -46.52
N ASP A 127 -29.51 -42.93 -46.46
CA ASP A 127 -29.36 -41.97 -45.36
C ASP A 127 -30.51 -40.96 -45.37
N GLY A 128 -30.97 -40.59 -44.17
CA GLY A 128 -31.95 -39.54 -44.00
C GLY A 128 -31.37 -38.18 -44.41
N LEU A 129 -32.21 -37.33 -45.00
CA LEU A 129 -31.77 -36.01 -45.45
C LEU A 129 -31.34 -35.14 -44.26
N ALA A 130 -30.12 -34.62 -44.29
CA ALA A 130 -29.59 -33.76 -43.24
C ALA A 130 -30.45 -32.50 -43.04
N GLY A 131 -30.61 -32.07 -41.79
CA GLY A 131 -31.44 -30.92 -41.43
C GLY A 131 -32.96 -31.17 -41.50
N THR A 132 -33.42 -32.40 -41.67
CA THR A 132 -34.87 -32.71 -41.71
C THR A 132 -35.35 -33.64 -40.60
N GLY A 133 -34.43 -34.24 -39.83
CA GLY A 133 -34.76 -35.29 -38.87
C GLY A 133 -35.27 -36.58 -39.52
N ALA A 134 -35.14 -36.75 -40.85
CA ALA A 134 -35.60 -37.94 -41.55
C ALA A 134 -34.86 -39.19 -41.06
N ALA A 135 -35.60 -40.27 -40.79
CA ALA A 135 -35.00 -41.55 -40.41
C ALA A 135 -34.20 -42.17 -41.57
N GLY A 136 -33.12 -42.87 -41.22
CA GLY A 136 -32.38 -43.68 -42.17
C GLY A 136 -33.21 -44.87 -42.64
N GLY A 137 -33.14 -45.15 -43.94
CA GLY A 137 -33.78 -46.32 -44.54
C GLY A 137 -33.17 -47.61 -43.98
N ALA A 138 -33.98 -48.67 -43.92
CA ALA A 138 -33.48 -49.98 -43.51
C ALA A 138 -32.54 -50.56 -44.58
N GLY A 139 -31.49 -51.25 -44.14
CA GLY A 139 -30.59 -52.00 -45.02
C GLY A 139 -31.30 -53.18 -45.71
N GLY A 140 -30.67 -53.71 -46.75
CA GLY A 140 -31.17 -54.84 -47.52
C GLY A 140 -31.35 -56.10 -46.69
N LEU A 141 -32.34 -56.94 -47.02
CA LEU A 141 -32.77 -58.08 -46.21
C LEU A 141 -31.64 -59.10 -45.90
N LEU A 142 -30.69 -59.30 -46.81
CA LEU A 142 -29.57 -60.25 -46.63
C LEU A 142 -28.24 -59.58 -46.28
N TRP A 143 -27.87 -58.54 -47.01
CA TRP A 143 -26.60 -57.84 -46.81
C TRP A 143 -26.78 -56.34 -47.03
N GLY A 144 -26.44 -55.55 -46.03
CA GLY A 144 -26.52 -54.10 -46.11
C GLY A 144 -26.59 -53.43 -44.75
N ASN A 145 -25.85 -52.35 -44.61
CA ASN A 145 -25.91 -51.51 -43.42
C ASN A 145 -27.21 -50.70 -43.42
N GLY A 146 -27.71 -50.35 -42.25
CA GLY A 146 -28.78 -49.36 -42.15
C GLY A 146 -28.31 -47.96 -42.56
N GLY A 147 -29.19 -47.17 -43.15
CA GLY A 147 -28.89 -45.77 -43.46
C GLY A 147 -28.76 -44.94 -42.19
N ASN A 148 -27.92 -43.92 -42.20
CA ASN A 148 -27.81 -42.98 -41.09
C ASN A 148 -29.06 -42.11 -40.99
N GLY A 149 -29.47 -41.76 -39.78
CA GLY A 149 -30.52 -40.77 -39.57
C GLY A 149 -30.06 -39.37 -39.97
N GLY A 150 -30.92 -38.62 -40.64
CA GLY A 150 -30.67 -37.21 -40.96
C GLY A 150 -30.64 -36.36 -39.68
N SER A 151 -29.74 -35.38 -39.61
CA SER A 151 -29.76 -34.41 -38.50
C SER A 151 -31.07 -33.62 -38.46
N GLY A 152 -31.50 -33.18 -37.28
CA GLY A 152 -32.70 -32.34 -37.12
C GLY A 152 -32.46 -30.90 -37.59
N ALA A 153 -33.51 -30.24 -38.12
CA ALA A 153 -33.55 -28.77 -38.20
C ALA A 153 -33.57 -28.16 -36.78
N ALA A 154 -33.40 -26.85 -36.67
CA ALA A 154 -33.47 -26.16 -35.38
C ALA A 154 -34.75 -26.56 -34.58
N GLY A 155 -34.57 -26.97 -33.32
CA GLY A 155 -35.61 -27.46 -32.41
C GLY A 155 -36.13 -28.86 -32.71
N GLN A 156 -35.74 -29.49 -33.82
CA GLN A 156 -36.21 -30.81 -34.23
C GLN A 156 -35.25 -31.92 -33.82
N ALA A 157 -35.81 -33.09 -33.51
CA ALA A 157 -35.01 -34.28 -33.22
C ALA A 157 -34.28 -34.79 -34.47
N GLY A 158 -33.15 -35.47 -34.25
CA GLY A 158 -32.46 -36.22 -35.29
C GLY A 158 -33.23 -37.49 -35.66
N GLY A 159 -33.11 -37.90 -36.92
CA GLY A 159 -33.75 -39.12 -37.41
C GLY A 159 -33.14 -40.36 -36.77
N ALA A 160 -33.94 -41.39 -36.54
CA ALA A 160 -33.41 -42.69 -36.13
C ALA A 160 -32.56 -43.29 -37.25
N GLY A 161 -31.49 -44.00 -36.90
CA GLY A 161 -30.71 -44.80 -37.83
C GLY A 161 -31.52 -46.02 -38.30
N GLY A 162 -31.34 -46.40 -39.56
CA GLY A 162 -31.99 -47.56 -40.14
C GLY A 162 -31.47 -48.87 -39.54
N ALA A 163 -32.34 -49.86 -39.39
CA ALA A 163 -31.92 -51.21 -39.03
C ALA A 163 -31.23 -51.90 -40.21
N ALA A 164 -30.19 -52.70 -39.94
CA ALA A 164 -29.62 -53.62 -40.94
C ALA A 164 -30.52 -54.87 -41.14
N GLY A 165 -30.26 -55.64 -42.21
CA GLY A 165 -30.99 -56.89 -42.52
C GLY A 165 -30.42 -58.11 -41.80
N LEU A 166 -29.98 -59.13 -42.53
CA LEU A 166 -29.36 -60.32 -41.95
C LEU A 166 -27.89 -60.09 -41.57
N ILE A 167 -27.10 -59.50 -42.47
CA ILE A 167 -25.70 -59.11 -42.25
C ILE A 167 -25.54 -57.61 -42.53
N GLY A 168 -24.95 -56.87 -41.60
CA GLY A 168 -24.69 -55.44 -41.75
C GLY A 168 -24.80 -54.68 -40.43
N THR A 169 -24.18 -53.51 -40.34
CA THR A 169 -24.25 -52.68 -39.14
C THR A 169 -25.47 -51.76 -39.17
N GLY A 170 -26.08 -51.51 -38.03
CA GLY A 170 -27.15 -50.53 -37.92
C GLY A 170 -26.65 -49.12 -38.24
N GLY A 171 -27.52 -48.29 -38.84
CA GLY A 171 -27.18 -46.91 -39.15
C GLY A 171 -27.05 -46.06 -37.89
N ALA A 172 -26.20 -45.04 -37.90
CA ALA A 172 -26.10 -44.11 -36.78
C ALA A 172 -27.38 -43.26 -36.68
N GLY A 173 -27.78 -42.90 -35.47
CA GLY A 173 -28.84 -41.91 -35.26
C GLY A 173 -28.37 -40.51 -35.65
N GLY A 174 -29.27 -39.71 -36.22
CA GLY A 174 -29.01 -38.32 -36.58
C GLY A 174 -28.85 -37.44 -35.34
N MET A 175 -28.01 -36.41 -35.44
CA MET A 175 -27.88 -35.42 -34.37
C MET A 175 -29.17 -34.59 -34.23
N GLY A 176 -29.57 -34.27 -33.00
CA GLY A 176 -30.64 -33.32 -32.74
C GLY A 176 -30.28 -31.91 -33.19
N GLY A 177 -31.25 -31.16 -33.71
CA GLY A 177 -31.01 -29.79 -34.17
C GLY A 177 -30.84 -28.80 -33.01
N ALA A 178 -30.12 -27.69 -33.27
CA ALA A 178 -29.91 -26.61 -32.32
C ALA A 178 -31.25 -26.05 -31.80
N GLY A 179 -31.36 -25.70 -30.52
CA GLY A 179 -32.64 -25.43 -29.87
C GLY A 179 -33.19 -26.58 -29.04
N GLY A 180 -32.35 -27.56 -28.67
CA GLY A 180 -32.72 -28.66 -27.77
C GLY A 180 -33.34 -29.89 -28.43
N GLY A 181 -33.17 -30.09 -29.74
CA GLY A 181 -33.66 -31.28 -30.43
C GLY A 181 -33.02 -32.57 -29.89
N ALA A 182 -33.78 -33.63 -29.66
CA ALA A 182 -33.22 -34.91 -29.19
C ALA A 182 -32.38 -35.59 -30.28
N GLY A 183 -31.36 -36.35 -29.88
CA GLY A 183 -30.61 -37.20 -30.79
C GLY A 183 -31.43 -38.41 -31.25
N GLY A 184 -31.26 -38.79 -32.50
CA GLY A 184 -31.92 -39.96 -33.08
C GLY A 184 -31.36 -41.26 -32.49
N MET A 185 -32.20 -42.28 -32.35
CA MET A 185 -31.74 -43.60 -31.88
C MET A 185 -30.86 -44.27 -32.95
N GLY A 186 -29.86 -45.03 -32.55
CA GLY A 186 -29.07 -45.87 -33.45
C GLY A 186 -29.89 -47.07 -33.96
N GLY A 187 -29.68 -47.46 -35.21
CA GLY A 187 -30.33 -48.61 -35.82
C GLY A 187 -29.81 -49.93 -35.26
N SER A 188 -30.64 -50.97 -35.26
CA SER A 188 -30.19 -52.31 -34.86
C SER A 188 -29.23 -52.92 -35.89
N GLY A 189 -28.23 -53.65 -35.41
CA GLY A 189 -27.34 -54.47 -36.24
C GLY A 189 -28.07 -55.62 -36.93
N GLY A 190 -27.40 -56.26 -37.88
CA GLY A 190 -27.95 -57.36 -38.65
C GLY A 190 -28.38 -58.52 -37.75
N TRP A 191 -29.45 -59.22 -38.15
CA TRP A 191 -30.00 -60.32 -37.37
C TRP A 191 -28.96 -61.37 -37.03
N LEU A 192 -28.10 -61.76 -38.00
CA LEU A 192 -27.03 -62.74 -37.79
C LEU A 192 -25.72 -62.08 -37.38
N LEU A 193 -25.20 -61.15 -38.17
CA LEU A 193 -23.90 -60.51 -37.90
C LEU A 193 -23.99 -59.01 -38.15
N GLY A 194 -23.68 -58.22 -37.13
CA GLY A 194 -23.65 -56.77 -37.26
C GLY A 194 -23.72 -56.06 -35.94
N ASN A 195 -22.95 -54.97 -35.84
CA ASN A 195 -23.00 -54.08 -34.68
C ASN A 195 -24.25 -53.18 -34.77
N GLY A 196 -24.77 -52.80 -33.61
CA GLY A 196 -25.75 -51.72 -33.54
C GLY A 196 -25.13 -50.37 -33.89
N GLY A 197 -25.93 -49.48 -34.47
CA GLY A 197 -25.53 -48.12 -34.79
C GLY A 197 -25.43 -47.25 -33.53
N ALA A 198 -24.55 -46.25 -33.52
CA ALA A 198 -24.49 -45.31 -32.40
C ALA A 198 -25.75 -44.43 -32.36
N GLY A 199 -26.16 -44.01 -31.16
CA GLY A 199 -27.17 -42.98 -30.99
C GLY A 199 -26.63 -41.60 -31.38
N GLY A 200 -27.50 -40.76 -31.93
CA GLY A 200 -27.17 -39.38 -32.27
C GLY A 200 -27.01 -38.51 -31.03
N ALA A 201 -26.14 -37.52 -31.07
CA ALA A 201 -26.03 -36.54 -29.98
C ALA A 201 -27.28 -35.65 -29.91
N GLY A 202 -27.64 -35.22 -28.70
CA GLY A 202 -28.66 -34.20 -28.51
C GLY A 202 -28.19 -32.84 -29.02
N GLY A 203 -29.13 -32.05 -29.52
CA GLY A 203 -28.89 -30.68 -29.98
C GLY A 203 -28.63 -29.75 -28.81
N VAL A 204 -27.73 -28.78 -29.00
CA VAL A 204 -27.48 -27.71 -28.01
C VAL A 204 -28.76 -26.90 -27.80
N GLY A 205 -29.03 -26.46 -26.57
CA GLY A 205 -30.16 -25.59 -26.25
C GLY A 205 -30.10 -24.25 -26.99
N GLY A 206 -31.27 -23.63 -27.19
CA GLY A 206 -31.37 -22.21 -27.57
C GLY A 206 -31.55 -21.35 -26.31
N ALA A 207 -31.41 -20.02 -26.39
CA ALA A 207 -31.50 -19.14 -25.21
C ALA A 207 -32.72 -19.47 -24.31
N GLY A 208 -32.46 -19.82 -23.04
CA GLY A 208 -33.49 -20.23 -22.06
C GLY A 208 -34.11 -21.63 -22.28
N VAL A 209 -33.61 -22.42 -23.24
CA VAL A 209 -34.07 -23.77 -23.59
C VAL A 209 -33.03 -24.80 -23.19
N SER A 210 -33.51 -25.95 -22.72
CA SER A 210 -32.62 -27.06 -22.33
C SER A 210 -31.98 -27.74 -23.55
N GLY A 211 -30.81 -28.34 -23.35
CA GLY A 211 -30.18 -29.21 -24.33
C GLY A 211 -31.00 -30.47 -24.59
N GLY A 212 -30.92 -30.98 -25.81
CA GLY A 212 -31.63 -32.20 -26.21
C GLY A 212 -31.00 -33.44 -25.61
N VAL A 213 -31.81 -34.45 -25.30
CA VAL A 213 -31.28 -35.75 -24.83
C VAL A 213 -30.52 -36.45 -25.95
N GLY A 214 -29.48 -37.20 -25.60
CA GLY A 214 -28.78 -38.09 -26.54
C GLY A 214 -29.63 -39.28 -26.94
N GLY A 215 -29.53 -39.71 -28.19
CA GLY A 215 -30.22 -40.87 -28.71
C GLY A 215 -29.64 -42.16 -28.13
N THR A 216 -30.46 -43.19 -27.92
CA THR A 216 -29.96 -44.49 -27.47
C THR A 216 -29.17 -45.18 -28.56
N GLY A 217 -28.15 -45.95 -28.20
CA GLY A 217 -27.44 -46.83 -29.13
C GLY A 217 -28.32 -47.99 -29.62
N GLY A 218 -28.08 -48.44 -30.83
CA GLY A 218 -28.76 -49.58 -31.43
C GLY A 218 -28.26 -50.90 -30.86
N ASN A 219 -29.14 -51.90 -30.79
CA ASN A 219 -28.76 -53.23 -30.32
C ASN A 219 -28.14 -54.07 -31.44
N ALA A 220 -27.20 -54.95 -31.11
CA ALA A 220 -26.85 -56.11 -31.92
C ALA A 220 -27.78 -57.30 -31.58
N VAL A 221 -27.99 -58.22 -32.54
CA VAL A 221 -29.00 -59.28 -32.40
C VAL A 221 -28.38 -60.64 -32.04
N MET A 222 -27.63 -61.30 -32.94
CA MET A 222 -26.99 -62.60 -32.65
C MET A 222 -25.48 -62.46 -32.37
N PHE A 223 -24.73 -61.86 -33.31
CA PHE A 223 -23.29 -61.58 -33.18
C PHE A 223 -22.99 -60.11 -33.51
N GLY A 224 -22.26 -59.43 -32.62
CA GLY A 224 -21.88 -58.03 -32.81
C GLY A 224 -22.00 -57.21 -31.54
N ASN A 225 -21.41 -56.04 -31.54
CA ASN A 225 -21.39 -55.13 -30.41
C ASN A 225 -22.60 -54.20 -30.44
N GLY A 226 -23.09 -53.83 -29.26
CA GLY A 226 -24.08 -52.77 -29.14
C GLY A 226 -23.51 -51.41 -29.53
N GLY A 227 -24.34 -50.54 -30.09
CA GLY A 227 -23.96 -49.18 -30.43
C GLY A 227 -23.84 -48.31 -29.18
N ALA A 228 -22.93 -47.34 -29.18
CA ALA A 228 -22.84 -46.38 -28.09
C ALA A 228 -24.07 -45.46 -28.05
N GLY A 229 -24.47 -45.03 -26.85
CA GLY A 229 -25.45 -43.97 -26.68
C GLY A 229 -24.90 -42.62 -27.08
N GLY A 230 -25.76 -41.74 -27.59
CA GLY A 230 -25.41 -40.38 -27.96
C GLY A 230 -25.20 -39.50 -26.73
N MET A 231 -24.31 -38.52 -26.84
CA MET A 231 -24.14 -37.52 -25.77
C MET A 231 -25.37 -36.61 -25.67
N GLY A 232 -25.68 -36.16 -24.46
CA GLY A 232 -26.67 -35.11 -24.25
C GLY A 232 -26.19 -33.76 -24.76
N GLY A 233 -27.12 -32.94 -25.25
CA GLY A 233 -26.85 -31.58 -25.71
C GLY A 233 -26.57 -30.65 -24.53
N ALA A 234 -25.67 -29.68 -24.72
CA ALA A 234 -25.45 -28.64 -23.73
C ALA A 234 -26.67 -27.72 -23.60
N GLY A 235 -26.90 -27.17 -22.41
CA GLY A 235 -27.87 -26.09 -22.22
C GLY A 235 -27.36 -24.77 -22.80
N ALA A 236 -28.26 -23.85 -23.14
CA ALA A 236 -27.87 -22.52 -23.59
C ALA A 236 -27.52 -21.61 -22.42
N ASP A 237 -26.65 -20.64 -22.65
CA ASP A 237 -26.37 -19.61 -21.66
C ASP A 237 -27.60 -18.69 -21.46
N GLY A 238 -27.70 -18.17 -20.24
CA GLY A 238 -28.71 -17.19 -19.86
C GLY A 238 -28.45 -15.83 -20.51
N ALA A 239 -29.51 -15.09 -20.81
CA ALA A 239 -29.41 -13.76 -21.39
C ALA A 239 -28.86 -12.74 -20.38
N VAL A 240 -28.10 -11.74 -20.86
CA VAL A 240 -27.71 -10.60 -20.04
C VAL A 240 -28.95 -9.78 -19.67
N GLY A 241 -29.05 -9.35 -18.41
CA GLY A 241 -30.13 -8.49 -17.94
C GLY A 241 -30.12 -7.11 -18.61
N ALA A 242 -31.29 -6.49 -18.76
CA ALA A 242 -31.40 -5.16 -19.37
C ALA A 242 -30.76 -4.07 -18.48
N ALA A 243 -30.11 -3.06 -19.07
CA ALA A 243 -29.58 -1.94 -18.29
C ALA A 243 -30.70 -1.07 -17.70
N GLY A 244 -30.47 -0.52 -16.52
CA GLY A 244 -31.33 0.47 -15.87
C GLY A 244 -31.29 1.81 -16.58
N THR A 245 -32.39 2.57 -16.50
CA THR A 245 -32.49 3.92 -17.09
C THR A 245 -31.67 4.92 -16.28
N ALA A 246 -31.07 5.93 -16.91
CA ALA A 246 -30.42 7.02 -16.17
C ALA A 246 -31.42 7.77 -15.27
N GLY A 247 -30.92 8.31 -14.16
CA GLY A 247 -31.68 9.10 -13.20
C GLY A 247 -32.13 10.45 -13.75
N THR A 248 -33.08 11.07 -13.05
CA THR A 248 -33.58 12.42 -13.34
C THR A 248 -33.49 13.30 -12.07
N SER A 249 -33.87 14.57 -12.17
CA SER A 249 -33.86 15.48 -11.01
C SER A 249 -34.76 15.06 -9.84
N THR A 250 -35.64 14.08 -10.04
CA THR A 250 -36.56 13.59 -9.01
C THR A 250 -36.50 12.07 -8.83
N SER A 251 -35.57 11.37 -9.49
CA SER A 251 -35.49 9.90 -9.45
C SER A 251 -34.06 9.43 -9.60
N ALA A 252 -33.67 8.46 -8.76
CA ALA A 252 -32.40 7.76 -8.90
C ALA A 252 -32.29 7.02 -10.24
N GLY A 253 -31.07 6.58 -10.58
CA GLY A 253 -30.84 5.64 -11.65
C GLY A 253 -31.70 4.38 -11.46
N GLY A 254 -32.27 3.88 -12.56
CA GLY A 254 -33.08 2.67 -12.55
C GLY A 254 -32.24 1.43 -12.22
N VAL A 255 -32.84 0.44 -11.56
CA VAL A 255 -32.19 -0.83 -11.26
C VAL A 255 -32.00 -1.64 -12.55
N GLY A 256 -30.84 -2.29 -12.70
CA GLY A 256 -30.61 -3.23 -13.80
C GLY A 256 -31.50 -4.47 -13.72
N GLY A 257 -31.89 -5.02 -14.87
CA GLY A 257 -32.67 -6.26 -14.96
C GLY A 257 -31.85 -7.48 -14.53
N VAL A 258 -32.49 -8.50 -13.96
CA VAL A 258 -31.84 -9.76 -13.57
C VAL A 258 -31.37 -10.52 -14.83
N GLY A 259 -30.19 -11.15 -14.74
CA GLY A 259 -29.69 -12.05 -15.79
C GLY A 259 -30.57 -13.29 -15.91
N GLY A 260 -30.78 -13.77 -17.14
CA GLY A 260 -31.55 -14.99 -17.37
C GLY A 260 -30.83 -16.23 -16.84
N ASP A 261 -31.58 -17.25 -16.43
CA ASP A 261 -30.98 -18.52 -16.02
C ASP A 261 -30.41 -19.28 -17.22
N GLY A 262 -29.35 -20.05 -16.98
CA GLY A 262 -28.80 -21.00 -17.94
C GLY A 262 -29.76 -22.17 -18.18
N GLY A 263 -29.85 -22.62 -19.43
CA GLY A 263 -30.61 -23.80 -19.80
C GLY A 263 -30.00 -25.06 -19.18
N ASN A 264 -30.83 -26.01 -18.77
CA ASN A 264 -30.36 -27.33 -18.35
C ASN A 264 -29.79 -28.11 -19.53
N ALA A 265 -28.87 -29.02 -19.29
CA ALA A 265 -28.39 -29.91 -20.33
C ALA A 265 -29.33 -31.10 -20.56
N GLY A 266 -29.17 -31.73 -21.72
CA GLY A 266 -29.80 -33.00 -22.02
C GLY A 266 -29.03 -34.17 -21.41
N ASN A 267 -29.76 -35.23 -21.05
CA ASN A 267 -29.15 -36.48 -20.57
C ASN A 267 -28.47 -37.23 -21.73
N GLY A 268 -27.45 -38.03 -21.42
CA GLY A 268 -26.86 -38.96 -22.36
C GLY A 268 -27.81 -40.12 -22.68
N GLY A 269 -27.75 -40.62 -23.91
CA GLY A 269 -28.51 -41.78 -24.36
C GLY A 269 -27.93 -43.07 -23.78
N ALA A 270 -28.77 -44.06 -23.51
CA ALA A 270 -28.29 -45.38 -23.11
C ALA A 270 -27.52 -46.08 -24.24
N GLY A 271 -26.54 -46.91 -23.92
CA GLY A 271 -25.87 -47.78 -24.87
C GLY A 271 -26.77 -48.94 -25.31
N GLY A 272 -26.58 -49.41 -26.54
CA GLY A 272 -27.27 -50.58 -27.07
C GLY A 272 -26.69 -51.89 -26.54
N ASN A 273 -27.49 -52.94 -26.51
CA ASN A 273 -27.05 -54.26 -26.07
C ASN A 273 -26.20 -54.96 -27.14
N GLY A 274 -25.20 -55.73 -26.72
CA GLY A 274 -24.45 -56.66 -27.57
C GLY A 274 -25.29 -57.86 -28.01
N GLY A 275 -24.82 -58.57 -29.03
CA GLY A 275 -25.51 -59.73 -29.59
C GLY A 275 -25.64 -60.88 -28.59
N LEU A 276 -26.61 -61.77 -28.79
CA LEU A 276 -26.93 -62.86 -27.87
C LEU A 276 -25.72 -63.76 -27.52
N PHE A 277 -24.87 -64.08 -28.51
CA PHE A 277 -23.79 -65.07 -28.36
C PHE A 277 -22.41 -64.47 -28.14
N VAL A 278 -22.05 -63.45 -28.93
CA VAL A 278 -20.76 -62.74 -28.82
C VAL A 278 -20.98 -61.28 -29.13
N GLY A 279 -20.55 -60.42 -28.21
CA GLY A 279 -20.65 -58.97 -28.36
C GLY A 279 -20.54 -58.25 -27.03
N VAL A 280 -19.87 -57.11 -27.02
CA VAL A 280 -19.90 -56.20 -25.87
C VAL A 280 -21.08 -55.25 -25.97
N GLY A 281 -21.61 -54.82 -24.84
CA GLY A 281 -22.60 -53.75 -24.79
C GLY A 281 -21.98 -52.41 -25.21
N GLY A 282 -22.79 -51.56 -25.82
CA GLY A 282 -22.38 -50.20 -26.18
C GLY A 282 -22.25 -49.33 -24.94
N ALA A 283 -21.29 -48.41 -24.94
CA ALA A 283 -21.16 -47.44 -23.86
C ALA A 283 -22.38 -46.51 -23.79
N GLY A 284 -22.77 -46.09 -22.59
CA GLY A 284 -23.74 -45.02 -22.38
C GLY A 284 -23.16 -43.68 -22.80
N GLY A 285 -24.02 -42.80 -23.30
CA GLY A 285 -23.65 -41.44 -23.69
C GLY A 285 -23.37 -40.56 -22.47
N GLN A 286 -22.47 -39.60 -22.63
CA GLN A 286 -22.21 -38.60 -21.60
C GLN A 286 -23.41 -37.66 -21.46
N GLY A 287 -23.68 -37.17 -20.25
CA GLY A 287 -24.62 -36.07 -20.05
C GLY A 287 -24.09 -34.74 -20.61
N GLY A 288 -24.97 -33.86 -21.06
CA GLY A 288 -24.59 -32.53 -21.53
C GLY A 288 -24.16 -31.60 -20.40
N ALA A 289 -23.41 -30.54 -20.70
CA ALA A 289 -23.10 -29.49 -19.73
C ALA A 289 -24.27 -28.49 -19.61
N GLY A 290 -24.60 -28.05 -18.39
CA GLY A 290 -25.58 -26.98 -18.18
C GLY A 290 -25.05 -25.64 -18.71
N GLY A 291 -25.94 -24.79 -19.20
CA GLY A 291 -25.59 -23.44 -19.67
C GLY A 291 -25.24 -22.51 -18.51
N ALA A 292 -24.37 -21.54 -18.74
CA ALA A 292 -24.05 -20.55 -17.72
C ALA A 292 -25.25 -19.62 -17.45
N GLY A 293 -25.37 -19.14 -16.22
CA GLY A 293 -26.31 -18.07 -15.88
C GLY A 293 -25.90 -16.75 -16.53
N GLY A 294 -26.88 -16.01 -17.02
CA GLY A 294 -26.67 -14.70 -17.62
C GLY A 294 -26.22 -13.67 -16.59
N THR A 295 -25.40 -12.72 -17.00
CA THR A 295 -25.01 -11.62 -16.10
C THR A 295 -26.17 -10.67 -15.86
N GLY A 296 -26.24 -10.08 -14.67
CA GLY A 296 -27.20 -9.01 -14.39
C GLY A 296 -26.98 -7.79 -15.28
N GLY A 297 -28.05 -7.02 -15.48
CA GLY A 297 -28.00 -5.75 -16.20
C GLY A 297 -27.33 -4.67 -15.38
N ALA A 298 -26.69 -3.70 -16.04
CA ALA A 298 -26.08 -2.57 -15.36
C ALA A 298 -27.14 -1.68 -14.69
N GLY A 299 -26.81 -1.09 -13.55
CA GLY A 299 -27.62 -0.04 -12.94
C GLY A 299 -27.52 1.27 -13.73
N GLY A 300 -28.59 2.06 -13.73
CA GLY A 300 -28.62 3.36 -14.39
C GLY A 300 -27.73 4.36 -13.66
N ALA A 301 -26.99 5.20 -14.40
CA ALA A 301 -26.24 6.30 -13.77
C ALA A 301 -27.19 7.31 -13.10
N GLY A 302 -26.72 7.96 -12.05
CA GLY A 302 -27.42 9.03 -11.37
C GLY A 302 -27.54 10.30 -12.21
N TRP A 303 -28.44 11.20 -11.81
CA TRP A 303 -28.70 12.44 -12.55
C TRP A 303 -27.55 13.44 -12.43
N ASP A 304 -26.95 13.81 -13.57
CA ASP A 304 -25.95 14.88 -13.65
C ASP A 304 -26.63 16.25 -13.70
N ALA A 305 -26.60 16.97 -12.57
CA ALA A 305 -27.20 18.29 -12.44
C ALA A 305 -26.43 19.36 -13.22
N THR A 306 -25.12 19.19 -13.44
CA THR A 306 -24.27 20.12 -14.19
C THR A 306 -24.56 20.03 -15.68
N ALA A 307 -24.66 18.83 -16.25
CA ALA A 307 -25.05 18.64 -17.65
C ALA A 307 -26.45 19.18 -17.96
N ALA A 308 -27.35 19.17 -16.96
CA ALA A 308 -28.68 19.75 -17.07
C ALA A 308 -28.72 21.29 -16.88
N GLY A 309 -27.60 21.90 -16.49
CA GLY A 309 -27.49 23.35 -16.24
C GLY A 309 -28.28 23.84 -15.03
N VAL A 310 -28.59 22.94 -14.08
CA VAL A 310 -29.38 23.28 -12.89
C VAL A 310 -28.46 23.65 -11.74
N LEU A 311 -28.61 24.87 -11.23
CA LEU A 311 -27.75 25.42 -10.18
C LEU A 311 -28.09 24.83 -8.79
N ALA A 312 -27.06 24.57 -7.97
CA ALA A 312 -27.10 24.00 -6.62
C ALA A 312 -27.88 22.70 -6.43
N ALA A 313 -28.28 22.02 -7.50
CA ALA A 313 -29.06 20.80 -7.38
C ALA A 313 -28.16 19.61 -7.01
N THR A 314 -28.59 18.78 -6.08
CA THR A 314 -27.90 17.52 -5.74
C THR A 314 -27.91 16.58 -6.95
N GLY A 315 -26.77 15.97 -7.25
CA GLY A 315 -26.70 14.91 -8.26
C GLY A 315 -27.56 13.71 -7.84
N GLY A 316 -28.24 13.08 -8.78
CA GLY A 316 -29.11 11.93 -8.46
C GLY A 316 -28.29 10.70 -8.09
N ASP A 317 -28.83 9.81 -7.27
CA ASP A 317 -28.17 8.55 -6.92
C ASP A 317 -28.08 7.60 -8.12
N GLY A 318 -27.02 6.80 -8.18
CA GLY A 318 -26.88 5.70 -9.12
C GLY A 318 -27.84 4.55 -8.79
N GLY A 319 -28.30 3.84 -9.81
CA GLY A 319 -29.16 2.67 -9.64
C GLY A 319 -28.36 1.41 -9.34
N ASP A 320 -28.96 0.49 -8.59
CA ASP A 320 -28.38 -0.83 -8.34
C ASP A 320 -28.28 -1.64 -9.64
N SER A 321 -27.34 -2.58 -9.69
CA SER A 321 -27.30 -3.53 -10.80
C SER A 321 -28.35 -4.62 -10.64
N GLY A 322 -28.69 -5.28 -11.74
CA GLY A 322 -29.41 -6.54 -11.69
C GLY A 322 -28.55 -7.66 -11.11
N GLY A 323 -29.20 -8.65 -10.49
CA GLY A 323 -28.54 -9.89 -10.07
C GLY A 323 -28.22 -10.81 -11.25
N GLY A 324 -27.26 -11.72 -11.07
CA GLY A 324 -26.95 -12.75 -12.06
C GLY A 324 -27.97 -13.90 -12.04
N GLY A 325 -28.18 -14.54 -13.20
CA GLY A 325 -29.04 -15.72 -13.34
C GLY A 325 -28.37 -16.99 -12.81
N ALA A 326 -29.14 -17.99 -12.43
CA ALA A 326 -28.60 -19.28 -12.00
C ALA A 326 -27.99 -20.06 -13.18
N GLY A 327 -26.98 -20.89 -12.91
CA GLY A 327 -26.45 -21.84 -13.88
C GLY A 327 -27.41 -23.01 -14.12
N GLY A 328 -27.46 -23.51 -15.34
CA GLY A 328 -28.27 -24.68 -15.70
C GLY A 328 -27.69 -25.97 -15.12
N ASN A 329 -28.54 -26.95 -14.85
CA ASN A 329 -28.08 -28.25 -14.35
C ASN A 329 -27.42 -29.07 -15.48
N GLY A 330 -26.40 -29.85 -15.13
CA GLY A 330 -25.79 -30.83 -16.01
C GLY A 330 -26.73 -32.01 -16.29
N GLY A 331 -26.61 -32.60 -17.48
CA GLY A 331 -27.39 -33.77 -17.87
C GLY A 331 -26.88 -35.04 -17.19
N ALA A 332 -27.76 -35.98 -16.89
CA ALA A 332 -27.35 -37.29 -16.39
C ALA A 332 -26.63 -38.09 -17.49
N GLY A 333 -25.67 -38.93 -17.12
CA GLY A 333 -25.07 -39.89 -18.03
C GLY A 333 -26.04 -41.01 -18.41
N GLY A 334 -25.86 -41.59 -19.59
CA GLY A 334 -26.63 -42.75 -20.04
C GLY A 334 -26.09 -44.05 -19.44
N ALA A 335 -26.97 -45.02 -19.20
CA ALA A 335 -26.54 -46.36 -18.80
C ALA A 335 -25.83 -47.08 -19.96
N GLY A 336 -24.81 -47.88 -19.66
CA GLY A 336 -24.19 -48.78 -20.63
C GLY A 336 -25.11 -49.93 -21.03
N GLY A 337 -25.01 -50.38 -22.27
CA GLY A 337 -25.75 -51.53 -22.76
C GLY A 337 -25.22 -52.85 -22.20
N HIS A 338 -26.04 -53.88 -22.19
CA HIS A 338 -25.65 -55.20 -21.70
C HIS A 338 -24.81 -55.95 -22.74
N GLY A 339 -23.81 -56.72 -22.30
CA GLY A 339 -23.04 -57.62 -23.18
C GLY A 339 -23.78 -58.92 -23.49
N SER A 340 -23.20 -59.75 -24.37
CA SER A 340 -23.71 -61.10 -24.67
C SER A 340 -23.78 -62.00 -23.43
N ALA A 341 -24.72 -62.94 -23.41
CA ALA A 341 -24.94 -63.83 -22.27
C ALA A 341 -23.76 -64.79 -22.00
N LEU A 342 -22.84 -64.97 -22.96
CA LEU A 342 -21.78 -65.97 -22.91
C LEU A 342 -20.35 -65.38 -22.84
N PHE A 343 -20.01 -64.39 -23.66
CA PHE A 343 -18.63 -63.84 -23.77
C PHE A 343 -18.58 -62.30 -23.87
N GLY A 344 -19.54 -61.58 -23.30
CA GLY A 344 -19.68 -60.12 -23.49
C GLY A 344 -19.59 -59.33 -22.20
N ALA A 345 -18.77 -58.28 -22.19
CA ALA A 345 -18.81 -57.27 -21.13
C ALA A 345 -19.96 -56.28 -21.37
N ALA A 346 -20.55 -55.77 -20.29
CA ALA A 346 -21.43 -54.61 -20.37
C ALA A 346 -20.64 -53.38 -20.84
N GLY A 347 -21.31 -52.49 -21.56
CA GLY A 347 -20.76 -51.20 -21.94
C GLY A 347 -20.52 -50.32 -20.71
N ALA A 348 -19.55 -49.42 -20.81
CA ALA A 348 -19.30 -48.44 -19.76
C ALA A 348 -20.52 -47.50 -19.60
N ASN A 349 -20.82 -47.12 -18.36
CA ASN A 349 -21.82 -46.08 -18.10
C ASN A 349 -21.27 -44.71 -18.50
N GLY A 350 -22.15 -43.83 -18.95
CA GLY A 350 -21.83 -42.42 -19.19
C GLY A 350 -21.67 -41.66 -17.87
N ASN A 351 -20.71 -40.75 -17.83
CA ASN A 351 -20.58 -39.74 -16.78
C ASN A 351 -21.70 -38.70 -16.91
N GLY A 352 -22.06 -38.12 -15.77
CA GLY A 352 -22.90 -36.94 -15.74
C GLY A 352 -22.17 -35.71 -16.29
N GLY A 353 -22.91 -34.80 -16.91
CA GLY A 353 -22.38 -33.53 -17.38
C GLY A 353 -22.24 -32.52 -16.24
N ALA A 354 -21.33 -31.57 -16.40
CA ALA A 354 -21.13 -30.51 -15.41
C ALA A 354 -22.33 -29.54 -15.36
N GLY A 355 -22.61 -29.00 -14.18
CA GLY A 355 -23.54 -27.88 -14.04
C GLY A 355 -22.92 -26.59 -14.57
N GLY A 356 -23.75 -25.69 -15.09
CA GLY A 356 -23.34 -24.37 -15.55
C GLY A 356 -22.96 -23.46 -14.38
N ALA A 357 -22.02 -22.54 -14.60
CA ALA A 357 -21.71 -21.51 -13.62
C ALA A 357 -22.88 -20.53 -13.44
N GLY A 358 -23.06 -19.99 -12.25
CA GLY A 358 -23.99 -18.89 -12.01
C GLY A 358 -23.50 -17.58 -12.63
N GLY A 359 -24.43 -16.70 -12.99
CA GLY A 359 -24.14 -15.40 -13.55
C GLY A 359 -23.62 -14.42 -12.51
N ASN A 360 -22.76 -13.49 -12.93
CA ASN A 360 -22.34 -12.36 -12.11
C ASN A 360 -23.43 -11.28 -12.10
N PRO A 361 -23.56 -10.45 -11.04
CA PRO A 361 -24.37 -9.25 -11.11
C PRO A 361 -23.83 -8.25 -12.14
N GLY A 362 -24.69 -7.34 -12.58
CA GLY A 362 -24.26 -6.24 -13.45
C GLY A 362 -23.36 -5.22 -12.75
N ALA A 363 -22.84 -4.25 -13.49
CA ALA A 363 -22.16 -3.09 -12.90
C ALA A 363 -23.23 -2.11 -12.36
N PRO A 364 -23.17 -1.68 -11.09
CA PRO A 364 -24.09 -0.66 -10.57
C PRO A 364 -23.83 0.70 -11.21
N GLY A 365 -24.83 1.58 -11.13
CA GLY A 365 -24.72 2.94 -11.62
C GLY A 365 -23.89 3.83 -10.70
N ASN A 366 -23.10 4.72 -11.28
CA ASN A 366 -22.44 5.78 -10.51
C ASN A 366 -23.45 6.85 -10.08
N GLY A 367 -23.19 7.52 -8.97
CA GLY A 367 -23.90 8.72 -8.55
C GLY A 367 -23.66 9.89 -9.51
N GLY A 368 -24.66 10.76 -9.63
CA GLY A 368 -24.64 11.92 -10.49
C GLY A 368 -23.85 13.09 -9.92
N ILE A 369 -23.36 13.99 -10.78
CA ILE A 369 -22.62 15.18 -10.37
C ILE A 369 -23.58 16.25 -9.84
N GLY A 370 -23.23 16.90 -8.73
CA GLY A 370 -23.96 18.03 -8.19
C GLY A 370 -23.84 19.30 -9.05
N GLY A 371 -24.86 20.16 -9.02
CA GLY A 371 -24.93 21.37 -9.83
C GLY A 371 -24.09 22.51 -9.24
N VAL A 372 -23.64 23.44 -10.09
CA VAL A 372 -22.82 24.59 -9.68
C VAL A 372 -23.61 25.54 -8.76
N GLY A 373 -22.98 26.09 -7.72
CA GLY A 373 -23.59 27.08 -6.83
C GLY A 373 -24.10 28.32 -7.58
N PRO A 374 -25.34 28.78 -7.36
CA PRO A 374 -25.91 29.93 -8.07
C PRO A 374 -25.36 31.27 -7.59
N ASP A 375 -24.91 31.33 -6.34
CA ASP A 375 -24.43 32.54 -5.67
C ASP A 375 -23.44 32.20 -4.55
N ALA A 376 -22.90 33.23 -3.90
CA ALA A 376 -21.89 33.08 -2.87
C ALA A 376 -22.40 32.46 -1.55
N ALA A 377 -23.72 32.52 -1.28
CA ALA A 377 -24.30 32.00 -0.04
C ALA A 377 -24.76 30.54 -0.17
N THR A 378 -24.91 30.09 -1.42
CA THR A 378 -25.41 28.77 -1.76
C THR A 378 -24.25 27.92 -2.28
N SER A 379 -23.93 26.87 -1.54
CA SER A 379 -22.93 25.91 -1.97
C SER A 379 -23.32 25.20 -3.26
N GLY A 380 -22.32 24.67 -3.96
CA GLY A 380 -22.55 23.69 -5.02
C GLY A 380 -23.38 22.51 -4.50
N GLY A 381 -24.19 21.93 -5.38
CA GLY A 381 -24.99 20.76 -5.06
C GLY A 381 -24.11 19.57 -4.66
N MET A 382 -24.59 18.72 -3.77
CA MET A 382 -23.84 17.50 -3.41
C MET A 382 -23.83 16.50 -4.58
N GLY A 383 -22.83 15.66 -4.67
CA GLY A 383 -22.83 14.51 -5.57
C GLY A 383 -23.79 13.42 -5.09
N GLY A 384 -24.36 12.66 -6.03
CA GLY A 384 -25.23 11.53 -5.73
C GLY A 384 -24.46 10.32 -5.21
N THR A 385 -25.12 9.45 -4.45
CA THR A 385 -24.51 8.18 -4.00
C THR A 385 -24.42 7.19 -5.16
N GLY A 386 -23.42 6.31 -5.14
CA GLY A 386 -23.32 5.22 -6.11
C GLY A 386 -24.23 4.03 -5.75
N GLY A 387 -24.66 3.27 -6.76
CA GLY A 387 -25.51 2.09 -6.58
C GLY A 387 -24.76 0.82 -6.14
N ASP A 388 -25.53 -0.17 -5.73
CA ASP A 388 -25.04 -1.45 -5.22
C ASP A 388 -25.12 -2.59 -6.24
N PRO A 389 -24.22 -3.58 -6.16
CA PRO A 389 -24.33 -4.78 -6.99
C PRO A 389 -25.47 -5.68 -6.51
N GLY A 390 -26.21 -6.24 -7.47
CA GLY A 390 -27.22 -7.25 -7.23
C GLY A 390 -26.66 -8.58 -6.74
N ALA A 391 -27.54 -9.52 -6.42
CA ALA A 391 -27.15 -10.86 -5.97
C ALA A 391 -26.43 -11.66 -7.08
N VAL A 392 -25.50 -12.54 -6.69
CA VAL A 392 -24.87 -13.50 -7.61
C VAL A 392 -25.82 -14.65 -7.94
N GLY A 393 -25.72 -15.19 -9.16
CA GLY A 393 -26.42 -16.40 -9.55
C GLY A 393 -25.83 -17.64 -8.88
N GLY A 394 -26.69 -18.57 -8.45
CA GLY A 394 -26.23 -19.88 -7.96
C GLY A 394 -25.68 -20.74 -9.10
N GLY A 395 -24.67 -21.56 -8.84
CA GLY A 395 -24.20 -22.55 -9.80
C GLY A 395 -25.20 -23.70 -9.99
N GLY A 396 -25.27 -24.25 -11.20
CA GLY A 396 -26.12 -25.40 -11.50
C GLY A 396 -25.56 -26.69 -10.90
N ASN A 397 -26.42 -27.65 -10.57
CA ASN A 397 -25.98 -28.94 -10.08
C ASN A 397 -25.37 -29.78 -11.20
N GLY A 398 -24.33 -30.55 -10.88
CA GLY A 398 -23.81 -31.56 -11.79
C GLY A 398 -24.81 -32.68 -12.04
N GLY A 399 -24.79 -33.24 -13.25
CA GLY A 399 -25.64 -34.34 -13.64
C GLY A 399 -25.27 -35.65 -12.94
N ALA A 400 -26.26 -36.51 -12.69
CA ALA A 400 -26.02 -37.81 -12.09
C ALA A 400 -25.22 -38.74 -13.03
N ALA A 401 -24.43 -39.64 -12.45
CA ALA A 401 -23.78 -40.72 -13.20
C ALA A 401 -24.82 -41.68 -13.80
N GLY A 402 -24.54 -42.25 -14.98
CA GLY A 402 -25.44 -43.21 -15.64
C GLY A 402 -25.50 -44.60 -14.99
N GLY A 403 -24.65 -44.87 -13.99
CA GLY A 403 -24.59 -46.13 -13.25
C GLY A 403 -23.24 -46.34 -12.56
N ALA A 404 -23.03 -47.53 -11.98
CA ALA A 404 -21.79 -47.87 -11.26
C ALA A 404 -20.54 -47.73 -12.16
N GLY A 405 -19.47 -47.13 -11.63
CA GLY A 405 -18.21 -46.89 -12.36
C GLY A 405 -18.18 -45.63 -13.23
N ALA A 406 -19.30 -44.92 -13.38
CA ALA A 406 -19.33 -43.57 -13.94
C ALA A 406 -19.27 -42.51 -12.83
N VAL A 407 -18.81 -41.31 -13.18
CA VAL A 407 -18.67 -40.18 -12.25
C VAL A 407 -19.80 -39.18 -12.49
N ALA A 408 -20.38 -38.65 -11.40
CA ALA A 408 -21.33 -37.54 -11.50
C ALA A 408 -20.61 -36.26 -11.97
N GLY A 409 -21.34 -35.37 -12.63
CA GLY A 409 -20.80 -34.07 -13.01
C GLY A 409 -20.45 -33.23 -11.78
N ALA A 410 -19.47 -32.34 -11.92
CA ALA A 410 -19.25 -31.30 -10.93
C ALA A 410 -20.38 -30.26 -10.98
N SER A 411 -20.78 -29.73 -9.83
CA SER A 411 -21.66 -28.54 -9.79
C SER A 411 -20.90 -27.31 -10.28
N GLY A 412 -21.61 -26.40 -10.92
CA GLY A 412 -21.09 -25.11 -11.33
C GLY A 412 -20.75 -24.24 -10.11
N ALA A 413 -19.78 -23.34 -10.28
CA ALA A 413 -19.51 -22.31 -9.30
C ALA A 413 -20.67 -21.30 -9.25
N ALA A 414 -20.91 -20.70 -8.09
CA ALA A 414 -21.74 -19.50 -8.01
C ALA A 414 -21.05 -18.32 -8.72
N GLY A 415 -21.84 -17.34 -9.15
CA GLY A 415 -21.31 -16.06 -9.63
C GLY A 415 -20.51 -15.35 -8.54
N THR A 416 -19.71 -14.39 -8.96
CA THR A 416 -18.85 -13.59 -8.08
C THR A 416 -19.15 -12.11 -8.23
N ILE A 417 -19.10 -11.36 -7.13
CA ILE A 417 -19.04 -9.90 -7.18
C ILE A 417 -17.60 -9.51 -7.51
N ILE A 418 -17.41 -8.72 -8.56
CA ILE A 418 -16.09 -8.19 -8.92
C ILE A 418 -15.78 -7.03 -7.96
N ALA A 419 -14.71 -7.14 -7.18
CA ALA A 419 -14.27 -6.08 -6.29
C ALA A 419 -13.88 -4.82 -7.08
N GLY A 420 -14.30 -3.63 -6.60
CA GLY A 420 -14.08 -2.35 -7.28
C GLY A 420 -15.07 -2.03 -8.42
N ASN A 421 -16.03 -2.91 -8.68
CA ASN A 421 -17.07 -2.72 -9.70
C ASN A 421 -18.37 -2.14 -9.09
N GLY A 422 -18.32 -1.51 -7.91
CA GLY A 422 -19.48 -0.84 -7.30
C GLY A 422 -19.76 0.52 -7.92
N GLY A 423 -20.97 1.05 -7.71
CA GLY A 423 -21.30 2.40 -8.13
C GLY A 423 -20.47 3.41 -7.36
N ASN A 424 -19.71 4.24 -8.07
CA ASN A 424 -18.93 5.31 -7.43
C ASN A 424 -19.83 6.48 -7.05
N GLY A 425 -19.50 7.19 -5.99
CA GLY A 425 -20.16 8.45 -5.64
C GLY A 425 -19.92 9.52 -6.70
N GLY A 426 -20.92 10.36 -6.92
CA GLY A 426 -20.84 11.50 -7.82
C GLY A 426 -20.00 12.64 -7.25
N ALA A 427 -19.41 13.46 -8.13
CA ALA A 427 -18.69 14.65 -7.67
C ALA A 427 -19.64 15.71 -7.12
N GLY A 428 -19.20 16.46 -6.11
CA GLY A 428 -19.87 17.68 -5.68
C GLY A 428 -19.78 18.76 -6.74
N GLY A 429 -20.82 19.59 -6.85
CA GLY A 429 -20.85 20.73 -7.75
C GLY A 429 -19.87 21.82 -7.31
N ALA A 430 -19.27 22.51 -8.27
CA ALA A 430 -18.40 23.66 -7.96
C ALA A 430 -19.19 24.79 -7.29
N GLY A 431 -18.52 25.59 -6.47
CA GLY A 431 -19.07 26.80 -5.90
C GLY A 431 -19.23 27.92 -6.94
N TYR A 432 -19.98 28.97 -6.57
CA TYR A 432 -20.20 30.12 -7.44
C TYR A 432 -18.91 30.89 -7.73
N ALA A 433 -18.52 31.01 -9.00
CA ALA A 433 -17.38 31.80 -9.43
C ALA A 433 -17.78 33.26 -9.70
N ALA A 434 -17.43 34.17 -8.79
CA ALA A 434 -17.76 35.58 -8.86
C ALA A 434 -16.90 36.38 -9.86
N ASP A 435 -15.91 35.75 -10.49
CA ASP A 435 -15.03 36.34 -11.52
C ASP A 435 -15.47 36.09 -12.97
N GLY A 436 -16.67 35.51 -13.15
CA GLY A 436 -17.25 35.33 -14.47
C GLY A 436 -17.68 36.65 -15.16
N PRO A 437 -18.01 36.61 -16.47
CA PRO A 437 -18.37 37.80 -17.26
C PRO A 437 -19.59 38.60 -16.76
N ALA A 438 -20.41 38.00 -15.90
CA ALA A 438 -21.59 38.59 -15.27
C ALA A 438 -21.42 38.81 -13.75
N GLY A 439 -20.20 38.66 -13.22
CA GLY A 439 -19.90 38.76 -11.80
C GLY A 439 -19.98 40.19 -11.25
N PRO A 440 -20.25 40.35 -9.94
CA PRO A 440 -20.20 41.66 -9.28
C PRO A 440 -18.77 42.21 -9.28
N ALA A 441 -18.62 43.53 -9.17
CA ALA A 441 -17.30 44.15 -9.10
C ALA A 441 -16.51 43.75 -7.83
N ILE A 442 -17.21 43.50 -6.73
CA ILE A 442 -16.69 42.99 -5.44
C ILE A 442 -17.67 41.91 -4.95
N GLY A 443 -17.17 40.74 -4.53
CA GLY A 443 -18.01 39.64 -4.08
C GLY A 443 -17.21 38.38 -3.76
N ASN A 444 -17.72 37.60 -2.81
CA ASN A 444 -17.12 36.32 -2.42
C ASN A 444 -17.43 35.23 -3.47
N GLY A 445 -16.56 34.23 -3.55
CA GLY A 445 -16.90 32.97 -4.21
C GLY A 445 -17.80 32.11 -3.33
N GLY A 446 -18.61 31.25 -3.94
CA GLY A 446 -19.45 30.29 -3.21
C GLY A 446 -18.69 29.01 -2.85
N ASP A 447 -19.13 28.29 -1.82
CA ASP A 447 -18.52 27.03 -1.41
C ASP A 447 -18.82 25.88 -2.40
N GLY A 448 -17.90 24.94 -2.52
CA GLY A 448 -18.10 23.70 -3.28
C GLY A 448 -19.04 22.71 -2.57
N GLY A 449 -19.74 21.90 -3.37
CA GLY A 449 -20.60 20.82 -2.88
C GLY A 449 -19.81 19.61 -2.40
N ARG A 450 -20.38 18.82 -1.49
CA ARG A 450 -19.75 17.57 -1.05
C ARG A 450 -19.80 16.49 -2.14
N GLY A 451 -18.78 15.66 -2.22
CA GLY A 451 -18.83 14.43 -3.01
C GLY A 451 -19.83 13.42 -2.44
N GLY A 452 -20.45 12.63 -3.31
CA GLY A 452 -21.35 11.55 -2.91
C GLY A 452 -20.59 10.35 -2.37
N ALA A 453 -21.22 9.56 -1.50
CA ALA A 453 -20.62 8.31 -1.04
C ALA A 453 -20.61 7.25 -2.16
N GLY A 454 -19.63 6.36 -2.15
CA GLY A 454 -19.70 5.15 -2.97
C GLY A 454 -20.83 4.23 -2.50
N GLY A 455 -21.38 3.43 -3.41
CA GLY A 455 -22.16 2.24 -3.04
C GLY A 455 -21.26 1.24 -2.28
N PHE A 456 -21.78 0.13 -1.77
CA PHE A 456 -21.04 -0.80 -0.91
C PHE A 456 -19.65 -1.18 -1.43
N TYR A 457 -19.46 -1.30 -2.75
CA TYR A 457 -18.18 -1.65 -3.40
C TYR A 457 -17.54 -0.49 -4.18
N GLY A 458 -18.17 0.69 -4.14
CA GLY A 458 -17.77 1.86 -4.90
C GLY A 458 -16.86 2.79 -4.11
N ASN A 459 -16.18 3.65 -4.85
CA ASN A 459 -15.35 4.70 -4.29
C ASN A 459 -16.18 5.95 -4.00
N GLY A 460 -15.71 6.77 -3.07
CA GLY A 460 -16.31 8.07 -2.80
C GLY A 460 -16.09 9.06 -3.94
N GLY A 461 -17.05 9.95 -4.16
CA GLY A 461 -16.97 11.03 -5.14
C GLY A 461 -16.13 12.21 -4.66
N ALA A 462 -15.51 12.94 -5.58
CA ALA A 462 -14.73 14.12 -5.22
C ALA A 462 -15.62 15.27 -4.69
N GLY A 463 -15.10 16.07 -3.77
CA GLY A 463 -15.70 17.35 -3.40
C GLY A 463 -15.62 18.36 -4.55
N GLY A 464 -16.60 19.25 -4.64
CA GLY A 464 -16.60 20.35 -5.59
C GLY A 464 -15.60 21.43 -5.19
N ALA A 465 -14.95 22.06 -6.17
CA ALA A 465 -14.06 23.19 -5.90
C ALA A 465 -14.84 24.40 -5.38
N GLY A 466 -14.22 25.18 -4.49
CA GLY A 466 -14.71 26.50 -4.10
C GLY A 466 -14.65 27.49 -5.25
N GLY A 467 -15.63 28.38 -5.33
CA GLY A 467 -15.66 29.41 -6.36
C GLY A 467 -14.68 30.54 -6.08
N ASN A 468 -14.16 31.16 -7.13
CA ASN A 468 -13.28 32.33 -6.97
C ASN A 468 -14.08 33.58 -6.59
N SER A 469 -13.48 34.49 -5.84
CA SER A 469 -14.01 35.83 -5.57
C SER A 469 -14.01 36.71 -6.82
N ALA A 470 -14.72 37.83 -6.78
CA ALA A 470 -14.63 38.85 -7.82
C ALA A 470 -13.20 39.43 -7.92
N PRO A 471 -12.75 39.90 -9.10
CA PRO A 471 -11.42 40.50 -9.27
C PRO A 471 -11.17 41.75 -8.43
N GLY A 472 -12.24 42.49 -8.08
CA GLY A 472 -12.15 43.69 -7.25
C GLY A 472 -12.13 43.45 -5.73
N GLY A 473 -12.23 42.19 -5.29
CA GLY A 473 -12.08 41.78 -3.90
C GLY A 473 -13.18 40.85 -3.38
N GLY A 474 -12.91 40.19 -2.25
CA GLY A 474 -13.78 39.20 -1.59
C GLY A 474 -13.04 37.90 -1.28
N ASN A 475 -13.60 37.06 -0.42
CA ASN A 475 -12.99 35.77 -0.08
C ASN A 475 -13.28 34.72 -1.16
N GLY A 476 -12.33 33.82 -1.41
CA GLY A 476 -12.61 32.59 -2.16
C GLY A 476 -13.56 31.68 -1.37
N GLY A 477 -14.39 30.93 -2.08
CA GLY A 477 -15.25 29.92 -1.47
C GLY A 477 -14.43 28.70 -1.03
N ASN A 478 -14.89 27.99 -0.01
CA ASN A 478 -14.24 26.77 0.45
C ASN A 478 -14.51 25.60 -0.50
N GLY A 479 -13.57 24.67 -0.60
CA GLY A 479 -13.78 23.39 -1.28
C GLY A 479 -14.72 22.47 -0.50
N GLY A 480 -15.49 21.66 -1.23
CA GLY A 480 -16.35 20.64 -0.66
C GLY A 480 -15.56 19.43 -0.17
N THR A 481 -16.07 18.71 0.82
CA THR A 481 -15.43 17.46 1.28
C THR A 481 -15.62 16.35 0.25
N GLY A 482 -14.65 15.45 0.14
CA GLY A 482 -14.80 14.19 -0.59
C GLY A 482 -15.84 13.28 0.07
N GLY A 483 -16.46 12.41 -0.72
CA GLY A 483 -17.38 11.39 -0.22
C GLY A 483 -16.62 10.18 0.33
N ASP A 484 -17.22 9.47 1.28
CA ASP A 484 -16.64 8.24 1.83
C ASP A 484 -16.73 7.08 0.82
N SER A 485 -15.82 6.12 0.92
CA SER A 485 -15.94 4.85 0.21
C SER A 485 -17.09 4.01 0.73
N GLY A 486 -17.57 3.07 -0.07
CA GLY A 486 -18.36 1.96 0.46
C GLY A 486 -17.56 1.08 1.41
N ALA A 487 -18.27 0.23 2.17
CA ALA A 487 -17.69 -0.72 3.13
C ALA A 487 -16.76 -1.79 2.52
N MET A 488 -16.80 -1.96 1.20
CA MET A 488 -15.92 -2.80 0.38
C MET A 488 -15.28 -1.96 -0.75
N GLY A 489 -15.46 -0.64 -0.70
CA GLY A 489 -14.86 0.32 -1.62
C GLY A 489 -13.37 0.46 -1.38
N SER A 490 -12.65 0.89 -2.42
CA SER A 490 -11.18 0.95 -2.36
C SER A 490 -10.66 2.32 -1.96
N SER A 491 -11.40 3.40 -2.24
CA SER A 491 -10.93 4.76 -1.93
C SER A 491 -12.04 5.73 -1.54
N GLY A 492 -11.72 6.62 -0.60
CA GLY A 492 -12.49 7.83 -0.35
C GLY A 492 -12.25 8.86 -1.46
N GLY A 493 -13.18 9.80 -1.62
CA GLY A 493 -13.08 10.88 -2.60
C GLY A 493 -12.11 11.98 -2.17
N ARG A 494 -11.45 12.64 -3.12
CA ARG A 494 -10.62 13.81 -2.83
C ARG A 494 -11.49 14.98 -2.36
N GLY A 495 -11.01 15.79 -1.42
CA GLY A 495 -11.58 17.11 -1.15
C GLY A 495 -11.44 18.05 -2.34
N GLY A 496 -12.37 18.99 -2.49
CA GLY A 496 -12.29 20.05 -3.50
C GLY A 496 -11.31 21.14 -3.07
N ASP A 497 -10.67 21.79 -4.04
CA ASP A 497 -9.75 22.89 -3.74
C ASP A 497 -10.52 24.16 -3.35
N GLY A 498 -9.89 25.03 -2.55
CA GLY A 498 -10.42 26.34 -2.21
C GLY A 498 -10.33 27.33 -3.36
N GLY A 499 -11.29 28.25 -3.43
CA GLY A 499 -11.33 29.30 -4.46
C GLY A 499 -10.30 30.41 -4.22
N VAL A 500 -9.89 31.08 -5.30
CA VAL A 500 -8.99 32.24 -5.23
C VAL A 500 -9.74 33.48 -4.72
N GLY A 501 -9.13 34.28 -3.84
CA GLY A 501 -9.72 35.55 -3.41
C GLY A 501 -8.73 36.57 -2.86
N THR A 502 -9.23 37.59 -2.17
CA THR A 502 -8.41 38.41 -1.25
C THR A 502 -7.86 37.51 -0.17
N ASN A 503 -8.74 36.76 0.49
CA ASN A 503 -8.33 35.59 1.26
C ASN A 503 -8.74 34.36 0.45
N GLY A 504 -7.82 33.42 0.30
CA GLY A 504 -8.11 32.14 -0.33
C GLY A 504 -9.15 31.35 0.46
N GLY A 505 -10.01 30.62 -0.24
CA GLY A 505 -10.90 29.66 0.40
C GLY A 505 -10.13 28.46 0.94
N ALA A 506 -10.62 27.81 1.98
CA ALA A 506 -10.01 26.58 2.49
C ALA A 506 -10.27 25.41 1.53
N GLY A 507 -9.34 24.46 1.44
CA GLY A 507 -9.54 23.19 0.77
C GLY A 507 -10.47 22.27 1.58
N GLY A 508 -11.22 21.42 0.89
CA GLY A 508 -12.12 20.45 1.49
C GLY A 508 -11.37 19.24 2.04
N GLY A 509 -11.89 18.61 3.10
CA GLY A 509 -11.34 17.36 3.63
C GLY A 509 -11.55 16.18 2.65
N GLY A 510 -10.60 15.24 2.62
CA GLY A 510 -10.74 13.98 1.91
C GLY A 510 -11.72 13.02 2.58
N GLY A 511 -12.38 12.19 1.78
CA GLY A 511 -13.32 11.16 2.27
C GLY A 511 -12.59 9.97 2.88
N ASN A 512 -13.22 9.30 3.84
CA ASN A 512 -12.65 8.13 4.50
C ASN A 512 -12.81 6.88 3.63
N ALA A 513 -11.95 5.89 3.87
CA ALA A 513 -12.05 4.56 3.29
C ALA A 513 -12.12 3.49 4.39
N THR A 514 -13.16 2.67 4.37
CA THR A 514 -13.30 1.53 5.29
C THR A 514 -13.54 0.27 4.49
N SER A 515 -12.70 -0.75 4.67
CA SER A 515 -12.85 -2.04 4.00
C SER A 515 -12.99 -3.19 5.00
N TYR A 516 -14.10 -3.92 4.87
CA TYR A 516 -14.38 -5.19 5.54
C TYR A 516 -13.94 -6.40 4.70
N GLY A 517 -13.41 -6.15 3.50
CA GLY A 517 -13.07 -7.18 2.52
C GLY A 517 -11.57 -7.42 2.39
N THR A 518 -11.15 -7.82 1.20
CA THR A 518 -9.74 -8.03 0.80
C THR A 518 -9.21 -6.91 -0.09
N ALA A 519 -10.00 -5.86 -0.33
CA ALA A 519 -9.59 -4.68 -1.09
C ALA A 519 -8.79 -3.72 -0.21
N ASN A 520 -7.83 -3.03 -0.83
CA ASN A 520 -7.09 -1.94 -0.21
C ASN A 520 -8.05 -0.82 0.21
N ALA A 521 -7.71 -0.10 1.28
CA ALA A 521 -8.44 1.07 1.72
C ALA A 521 -7.52 2.29 1.60
N THR A 522 -7.89 3.25 0.75
CA THR A 522 -7.14 4.50 0.57
C THR A 522 -8.00 5.69 0.93
N GLY A 523 -7.65 6.41 1.99
CA GLY A 523 -8.32 7.67 2.32
C GLY A 523 -8.15 8.68 1.18
N GLY A 524 -9.18 9.48 0.93
CA GLY A 524 -9.12 10.55 -0.06
C GLY A 524 -8.14 11.64 0.36
N ALA A 525 -7.39 12.23 -0.57
CA ALA A 525 -6.55 13.37 -0.25
C ALA A 525 -7.41 14.62 0.08
N GLY A 526 -6.87 15.52 0.90
CA GLY A 526 -7.42 16.85 1.07
C GLY A 526 -7.37 17.67 -0.23
N GLY A 527 -8.25 18.66 -0.33
CA GLY A 527 -8.15 19.70 -1.35
C GLY A 527 -7.16 20.78 -0.92
N ASP A 528 -6.56 21.46 -1.89
CA ASP A 528 -5.58 22.50 -1.63
C ASP A 528 -6.28 23.82 -1.24
N GLY A 529 -5.62 24.65 -0.45
CA GLY A 529 -6.09 25.99 -0.13
C GLY A 529 -6.04 26.91 -1.35
N GLY A 530 -7.05 27.77 -1.51
CA GLY A 530 -7.07 28.75 -2.59
C GLY A 530 -6.05 29.86 -2.39
N ALA A 531 -5.64 30.53 -3.47
CA ALA A 531 -4.69 31.64 -3.38
C ALA A 531 -5.35 32.95 -2.87
N GLY A 532 -4.62 33.70 -2.04
CA GLY A 532 -4.99 35.04 -1.52
C GLY A 532 -4.44 36.20 -2.34
N SER A 533 -4.59 36.17 -3.67
CA SER A 533 -3.91 37.09 -4.60
C SER A 533 -4.74 38.25 -5.16
N ARG A 534 -6.04 38.36 -4.85
CA ARG A 534 -6.96 39.35 -5.48
C ARG A 534 -7.22 40.62 -4.66
N GLY A 535 -6.17 41.22 -4.09
CA GLY A 535 -6.23 42.50 -3.37
C GLY A 535 -4.99 42.77 -2.50
N THR A 536 -4.99 43.85 -1.71
CA THR A 536 -3.89 44.15 -0.76
C THR A 536 -4.09 43.40 0.56
N GLY A 537 -3.08 42.66 1.03
CA GLY A 537 -3.08 42.05 2.37
C GLY A 537 -3.73 40.67 2.46
N GLY A 538 -3.77 39.92 1.36
CA GLY A 538 -4.52 38.66 1.26
C GLY A 538 -3.81 37.45 1.86
N THR A 539 -4.52 36.60 2.63
CA THR A 539 -3.94 35.35 3.13
C THR A 539 -4.29 34.18 2.22
N GLY A 540 -3.36 33.24 2.02
CA GLY A 540 -3.65 31.96 1.42
C GLY A 540 -4.70 31.16 2.21
N GLY A 541 -5.51 30.36 1.52
CA GLY A 541 -6.47 29.46 2.13
C GLY A 541 -5.79 28.28 2.82
N ALA A 542 -6.41 27.71 3.85
CA ALA A 542 -5.86 26.51 4.48
C ALA A 542 -6.08 25.27 3.60
N GLY A 543 -5.15 24.31 3.62
CA GLY A 543 -5.33 23.00 3.00
C GLY A 543 -6.31 22.12 3.76
N GLY A 544 -7.02 21.24 3.06
CA GLY A 544 -7.95 20.28 3.65
C GLY A 544 -7.25 19.06 4.25
N GLY A 545 -7.78 18.48 5.33
CA GLY A 545 -7.22 17.25 5.91
C GLY A 545 -7.43 16.03 5.00
N GLY A 546 -6.49 15.07 5.02
CA GLY A 546 -6.62 13.78 4.36
C GLY A 546 -7.62 12.85 5.07
N GLY A 547 -8.31 12.02 4.30
CA GLY A 547 -9.26 11.04 4.81
C GLY A 547 -8.57 9.84 5.47
N ALA A 548 -9.22 9.23 6.46
CA ALA A 548 -8.69 8.06 7.14
C ALA A 548 -8.88 6.77 6.31
N ALA A 549 -8.03 5.76 6.54
CA ALA A 549 -8.14 4.43 5.97
C ALA A 549 -8.21 3.34 7.03
N GLN A 550 -9.17 2.41 6.91
CA GLN A 550 -9.36 1.33 7.88
C GLN A 550 -9.60 -0.02 7.19
N ILE A 551 -8.85 -1.03 7.63
CA ILE A 551 -9.10 -2.45 7.29
C ILE A 551 -9.55 -3.18 8.54
N LEU A 552 -10.80 -3.66 8.54
CA LEU A 552 -11.41 -4.29 9.72
C LEU A 552 -11.38 -5.83 9.67
N ASN A 553 -11.00 -6.40 8.52
CA ASN A 553 -10.92 -7.84 8.32
C ASN A 553 -9.56 -8.40 8.78
N GLY A 554 -9.59 -9.23 9.83
CA GLY A 554 -8.41 -9.83 10.43
C GLY A 554 -7.59 -10.76 9.53
N ALA A 555 -8.22 -11.32 8.49
CA ALA A 555 -7.57 -12.21 7.53
C ALA A 555 -7.10 -11.48 6.26
N SER A 556 -7.34 -10.18 6.16
CA SER A 556 -7.03 -9.41 4.95
C SER A 556 -5.54 -9.11 4.83
N ALA A 557 -4.98 -9.35 3.65
CA ALA A 557 -3.63 -8.91 3.28
C ALA A 557 -3.62 -7.53 2.59
N ALA A 558 -4.74 -6.82 2.59
CA ALA A 558 -4.90 -5.53 1.94
C ALA A 558 -4.14 -4.41 2.65
N THR A 559 -3.75 -3.39 1.88
CA THR A 559 -3.06 -2.21 2.39
C THR A 559 -4.06 -1.14 2.83
N ALA A 560 -3.81 -0.52 3.99
CA ALA A 560 -4.49 0.68 4.44
C ALA A 560 -3.58 1.90 4.26
N THR A 561 -4.02 2.90 3.48
CA THR A 561 -3.24 4.12 3.21
C THR A 561 -4.08 5.35 3.55
N GLY A 562 -3.66 6.13 4.53
CA GLY A 562 -4.30 7.41 4.84
C GLY A 562 -4.14 8.40 3.68
N GLY A 563 -5.15 9.27 3.47
CA GLY A 563 -5.08 10.30 2.44
C GLY A 563 -4.07 11.39 2.79
N ALA A 564 -3.39 11.97 1.81
CA ALA A 564 -2.52 13.13 2.06
C ALA A 564 -3.34 14.37 2.47
N GLY A 565 -2.77 15.22 3.32
CA GLY A 565 -3.29 16.57 3.55
C GLY A 565 -3.10 17.44 2.31
N GLY A 566 -4.02 18.38 2.08
CA GLY A 566 -3.92 19.38 1.01
C GLY A 566 -2.92 20.47 1.37
N ALA A 567 -2.30 21.07 0.36
CA ALA A 567 -1.36 22.17 0.55
C ALA A 567 -2.09 23.44 1.00
N GLY A 568 -1.40 24.30 1.73
CA GLY A 568 -1.84 25.66 1.98
C GLY A 568 -1.75 26.51 0.72
N GLY A 569 -2.69 27.44 0.53
CA GLY A 569 -2.67 28.36 -0.60
C GLY A 569 -1.61 29.44 -0.47
N ASP A 570 -1.13 29.97 -1.59
CA ASP A 570 -0.21 31.11 -1.59
C ASP A 570 -0.94 32.43 -1.31
N GLY A 571 -0.25 33.40 -0.71
CA GLY A 571 -0.81 34.72 -0.43
C GLY A 571 0.24 35.78 -0.11
N ASN A 572 -0.18 36.90 0.46
CA ASN A 572 0.73 37.78 1.16
C ASN A 572 1.31 37.07 2.38
N ASP A 573 0.43 36.45 3.18
CA ASP A 573 0.78 35.38 4.11
C ASP A 573 0.34 34.05 3.50
N GLY A 574 1.16 33.02 3.64
CA GLY A 574 0.87 31.67 3.20
C GLY A 574 -0.21 31.00 4.05
N GLY A 575 -1.07 30.21 3.43
CA GLY A 575 -2.05 29.39 4.13
C GLY A 575 -1.42 28.18 4.81
N ASN A 576 -1.96 27.75 5.94
CA ASN A 576 -1.51 26.52 6.60
C ASN A 576 -1.98 25.30 5.83
N ALA A 577 -1.21 24.23 5.83
CA ALA A 577 -1.58 22.99 5.17
C ALA A 577 -2.53 22.12 5.99
N GLY A 578 -3.09 21.10 5.32
CA GLY A 578 -3.92 20.07 5.94
C GLY A 578 -3.10 18.94 6.55
N VAL A 579 -3.64 18.32 7.61
CA VAL A 579 -3.07 17.11 8.22
C VAL A 579 -3.26 15.88 7.33
N GLY A 580 -2.32 14.93 7.39
CA GLY A 580 -2.43 13.62 6.77
C GLY A 580 -3.45 12.72 7.46
N GLY A 581 -4.14 11.88 6.69
CA GLY A 581 -5.13 10.95 7.18
C GLY A 581 -4.52 9.77 7.96
N ALA A 582 -5.18 9.36 9.04
CA ALA A 582 -4.75 8.19 9.81
C ALA A 582 -5.03 6.88 9.05
N ALA A 583 -4.25 5.83 9.33
CA ALA A 583 -4.44 4.51 8.75
C ALA A 583 -4.43 3.42 9.83
N SER A 584 -5.36 2.49 9.77
CA SER A 584 -5.44 1.37 10.72
C SER A 584 -5.75 0.05 10.04
N THR A 585 -5.18 -1.05 10.54
CA THR A 585 -5.50 -2.40 10.10
C THR A 585 -5.67 -3.37 11.26
N ARG A 586 -6.66 -4.24 11.13
CA ARG A 586 -6.71 -5.52 11.84
C ARG A 586 -6.15 -6.68 11.02
N GLY A 587 -5.80 -6.45 9.75
CA GLY A 587 -5.27 -7.47 8.83
C GLY A 587 -3.74 -7.64 8.93
N THR A 588 -3.17 -8.36 7.98
CA THR A 588 -1.72 -8.64 7.87
C THR A 588 -1.03 -7.82 6.77
N GLY A 589 -1.79 -7.01 6.02
CA GLY A 589 -1.26 -6.16 4.95
C GLY A 589 -0.54 -4.91 5.46
N ASN A 590 0.00 -4.11 4.53
CA ASN A 590 0.77 -2.92 4.87
C ASN A 590 -0.14 -1.78 5.40
N VAL A 591 0.43 -0.85 6.18
CA VAL A 591 -0.26 0.34 6.65
C VAL A 591 0.65 1.55 6.53
N THR A 592 0.16 2.60 5.88
CA THR A 592 0.89 3.85 5.67
C THR A 592 0.00 5.02 6.08
N GLY A 593 0.47 5.86 6.99
CA GLY A 593 -0.21 7.12 7.33
C GLY A 593 -0.14 8.10 6.16
N GLY A 594 -1.15 8.93 5.98
CA GLY A 594 -1.13 9.99 4.97
C GLY A 594 -0.06 11.04 5.30
N THR A 595 0.58 11.63 4.30
CA THR A 595 1.50 12.75 4.53
C THR A 595 0.73 14.02 4.89
N GLY A 596 1.29 14.87 5.72
CA GLY A 596 0.82 16.25 5.85
C GLY A 596 1.02 17.03 4.55
N GLY A 597 0.20 18.04 4.31
CA GLY A 597 0.38 18.94 3.18
C GLY A 597 1.47 19.99 3.43
N ASP A 598 1.98 20.60 2.37
CA ASP A 598 2.96 21.69 2.47
C ASP A 598 2.28 23.03 2.72
N GLY A 599 2.90 23.88 3.54
CA GLY A 599 2.44 25.24 3.80
C GLY A 599 2.55 26.13 2.56
N GLY A 600 1.61 27.06 2.40
CA GLY A 600 1.61 27.99 1.28
C GLY A 600 2.69 29.05 1.38
N THR A 601 3.06 29.66 0.26
CA THR A 601 4.08 30.72 0.23
C THR A 601 3.51 32.09 0.60
N GLY A 602 4.25 32.83 1.43
CA GLY A 602 3.97 34.21 1.82
C GLY A 602 4.78 35.18 0.98
N SER A 603 4.19 35.72 -0.08
CA SER A 603 4.89 36.59 -1.04
C SER A 603 5.35 37.95 -0.49
N THR A 604 4.71 38.44 0.58
CA THR A 604 5.10 39.70 1.26
C THR A 604 5.20 39.60 2.77
N GLY A 605 4.70 38.51 3.36
CA GLY A 605 4.66 38.25 4.79
C GLY A 605 5.19 36.86 5.10
N ILE A 606 4.52 36.14 6.00
CA ILE A 606 5.01 34.86 6.53
C ILE A 606 4.57 33.67 5.67
N GLY A 607 5.40 32.62 5.61
CA GLY A 607 5.02 31.34 5.04
C GLY A 607 4.05 30.56 5.93
N GLY A 608 3.20 29.74 5.32
CA GLY A 608 2.23 28.91 6.05
C GLY A 608 2.88 27.70 6.70
N SER A 609 2.31 27.17 7.79
CA SER A 609 2.82 25.94 8.42
C SER A 609 2.50 24.70 7.60
N GLY A 610 3.43 23.74 7.56
CA GLY A 610 3.19 22.38 7.06
C GLY A 610 2.21 21.62 7.97
N GLY A 611 1.55 20.61 7.40
CA GLY A 611 0.58 19.79 8.12
C GLY A 611 1.23 18.58 8.80
N ASP A 612 0.64 18.10 9.89
CA ASP A 612 1.13 16.89 10.56
C ASP A 612 0.88 15.64 9.71
N GLY A 613 1.76 14.66 9.82
CA GLY A 613 1.61 13.34 9.22
C GLY A 613 0.57 12.47 9.93
N GLY A 614 -0.08 11.59 9.18
CA GLY A 614 -1.12 10.70 9.67
C GLY A 614 -0.60 9.57 10.54
N ASN A 615 -1.34 9.25 11.60
CA ASN A 615 -1.00 8.15 12.50
C ASN A 615 -1.26 6.77 11.88
N VAL A 616 -0.50 5.77 12.32
CA VAL A 616 -0.66 4.36 11.95
C VAL A 616 -0.96 3.51 13.19
N GLU A 617 -1.97 2.66 13.10
CA GLU A 617 -2.33 1.71 14.15
C GLU A 617 -2.51 0.28 13.60
N VAL A 618 -1.82 -0.70 14.19
CA VAL A 618 -1.85 -2.09 13.75
C VAL A 618 -2.26 -3.00 14.90
N ASN A 619 -3.42 -3.63 14.76
CA ASN A 619 -3.99 -4.51 15.76
C ASN A 619 -4.11 -5.94 15.20
N ASN A 620 -2.96 -6.61 15.01
CA ASN A 620 -2.88 -7.99 14.55
C ASN A 620 -1.57 -8.67 15.01
N ASP A 621 -1.70 -9.81 15.69
CA ASP A 621 -0.58 -10.64 16.17
C ASP A 621 0.20 -11.35 15.06
N ALA A 622 -0.40 -11.59 13.90
CA ALA A 622 0.22 -12.27 12.77
C ALA A 622 1.00 -11.33 11.84
N SER A 623 1.04 -10.03 12.14
CA SER A 623 1.70 -9.05 11.27
C SER A 623 3.22 -9.16 11.31
N THR A 624 3.85 -9.04 10.14
CA THR A 624 5.31 -9.12 9.97
C THR A 624 5.89 -7.98 9.11
N VAL A 625 5.07 -7.00 8.73
CA VAL A 625 5.45 -5.91 7.80
C VAL A 625 5.93 -4.71 8.61
N SER A 626 6.92 -3.95 8.12
CA SER A 626 7.35 -2.71 8.78
C SER A 626 6.39 -1.58 8.46
N PHE A 627 5.93 -0.85 9.47
CA PHE A 627 4.96 0.23 9.34
C PHE A 627 5.61 1.59 9.59
N VAL A 628 5.22 2.59 8.81
CA VAL A 628 5.76 3.96 8.90
C VAL A 628 4.62 4.95 9.03
N GLY A 629 4.72 5.84 10.01
CA GLY A 629 3.80 6.96 10.20
C GLY A 629 3.89 7.93 9.02
N GLY A 630 2.84 8.71 8.78
CA GLY A 630 2.86 9.72 7.73
C GLY A 630 3.96 10.76 7.97
N ALA A 631 4.61 11.23 6.92
CA ALA A 631 5.54 12.36 7.04
C ALA A 631 4.77 13.66 7.32
N GLY A 632 5.33 14.55 8.14
CA GLY A 632 4.88 15.93 8.24
C GLY A 632 5.21 16.69 6.96
N GLY A 633 4.37 17.65 6.59
CA GLY A 633 4.56 18.49 5.41
C GLY A 633 5.52 19.64 5.67
N HIS A 634 6.07 20.20 4.61
CA HIS A 634 7.05 21.28 4.70
C HIS A 634 6.38 22.61 5.06
N GLY A 635 7.08 23.46 5.80
CA GLY A 635 6.69 24.85 5.97
C GLY A 635 6.85 25.64 4.68
N GLY A 636 5.94 26.58 4.41
CA GLY A 636 6.00 27.43 3.24
C GLY A 636 7.07 28.51 3.36
N ASP A 637 7.62 28.94 2.23
CA ASP A 637 8.55 30.08 2.19
C ASP A 637 7.80 31.40 2.46
N GLY A 638 8.43 32.33 3.20
CA GLY A 638 7.89 33.67 3.45
C GLY A 638 8.88 34.76 3.10
N ALA A 639 8.40 35.88 2.59
CA ALA A 639 9.22 37.07 2.35
C ALA A 639 9.76 37.68 3.65
N THR A 640 9.04 37.51 4.77
CA THR A 640 9.55 37.81 6.11
C THR A 640 10.03 36.54 6.79
N ASP A 641 9.13 35.76 7.38
CA ASP A 641 9.46 34.56 8.14
C ASP A 641 8.98 33.31 7.39
N GLY A 642 9.78 32.24 7.42
CA GLY A 642 9.37 30.95 6.90
C GLY A 642 8.37 30.25 7.83
N GLY A 643 7.47 29.45 7.24
CA GLY A 643 6.52 28.63 7.99
C GLY A 643 7.20 27.45 8.68
N ALA A 644 6.64 26.98 9.80
CA ALA A 644 7.14 25.77 10.47
C ALA A 644 6.78 24.50 9.68
N GLY A 645 7.65 23.49 9.69
CA GLY A 645 7.33 22.15 9.20
C GLY A 645 6.38 21.41 10.15
N GLY A 646 5.57 20.50 9.61
CA GLY A 646 4.63 19.69 10.38
C GLY A 646 5.29 18.50 11.08
N ASP A 647 4.68 18.00 12.14
CA ASP A 647 5.19 16.85 12.87
C ASP A 647 4.95 15.53 12.11
N GLY A 648 5.84 14.55 12.29
CA GLY A 648 5.66 13.20 11.76
C GLY A 648 4.60 12.40 12.52
N GLY A 649 3.86 11.55 11.82
CA GLY A 649 2.80 10.72 12.37
C GLY A 649 3.31 9.62 13.31
N ARG A 650 2.51 9.28 14.32
CA ARG A 650 2.80 8.19 15.26
C ARG A 650 2.55 6.82 14.62
N THR A 651 3.36 5.81 14.95
CA THR A 651 3.09 4.40 14.63
C THR A 651 2.91 3.59 15.90
N THR A 652 1.80 2.84 16.00
CA THR A 652 1.48 1.96 17.11
C THR A 652 1.19 0.54 16.61
N ILE A 653 1.85 -0.46 17.19
CA ILE A 653 1.59 -1.89 16.94
C ILE A 653 1.14 -2.52 18.26
N ASP A 654 -0.14 -2.88 18.38
CA ASP A 654 -0.75 -3.42 19.61
C ASP A 654 -0.68 -4.95 19.73
N GLY A 655 -0.41 -5.65 18.62
CA GLY A 655 -0.32 -7.10 18.61
C GLY A 655 0.92 -7.63 19.33
N ALA A 656 0.77 -8.21 20.52
CA ALA A 656 1.88 -8.76 21.31
C ALA A 656 2.60 -9.94 20.61
N GLY A 657 1.91 -10.66 19.72
CA GLY A 657 2.51 -11.70 18.88
C GLY A 657 3.21 -11.18 17.63
N SER A 658 3.01 -9.90 17.29
CA SER A 658 3.49 -9.29 16.05
C SER A 658 5.01 -9.26 16.00
N ARG A 659 5.58 -9.46 14.80
CA ARG A 659 7.03 -9.31 14.54
C ARG A 659 7.33 -8.09 13.68
N ALA A 660 6.32 -7.27 13.43
CA ALA A 660 6.41 -6.04 12.65
C ALA A 660 7.23 -4.97 13.39
N THR A 661 7.92 -4.14 12.60
CA THR A 661 8.66 -2.98 13.09
C THR A 661 7.77 -1.74 13.04
N ALA A 662 7.77 -0.95 14.12
CA ALA A 662 7.09 0.35 14.18
C ALA A 662 8.09 1.47 13.90
N THR A 663 7.84 2.31 12.90
CA THR A 663 8.66 3.48 12.61
C THR A 663 7.79 4.73 12.64
N GLY A 664 8.15 5.75 13.42
CA GLY A 664 7.49 7.06 13.38
C GLY A 664 7.69 7.76 12.04
N GLY A 665 6.73 8.59 11.64
CA GLY A 665 6.85 9.41 10.43
C GLY A 665 7.94 10.48 10.56
N THR A 666 8.51 10.94 9.46
CA THR A 666 9.50 12.04 9.50
C THR A 666 8.82 13.39 9.74
N GLY A 667 9.44 14.28 10.51
CA GLY A 667 9.02 15.69 10.57
C GLY A 667 9.31 16.41 9.26
N GLY A 668 8.48 17.40 8.93
CA GLY A 668 8.65 18.24 7.75
C GLY A 668 9.71 19.33 7.96
N ASP A 669 10.41 19.72 6.90
CA ASP A 669 11.36 20.84 6.99
C ASP A 669 10.63 22.19 7.14
N GLY A 670 11.25 23.15 7.83
CA GLY A 670 10.77 24.53 7.89
C GLY A 670 11.00 25.28 6.57
N GLY A 671 10.14 26.24 6.28
CA GLY A 671 10.24 27.10 5.10
C GLY A 671 11.29 28.21 5.26
N ASN A 672 11.72 28.80 4.16
CA ASN A 672 12.73 29.86 4.18
C ASN A 672 12.10 31.23 4.48
N GLY A 673 12.77 32.05 5.31
CA GLY A 673 12.42 33.44 5.56
C GLY A 673 13.33 34.38 4.77
N GLY A 674 12.76 35.29 3.98
CA GLY A 674 13.55 36.23 3.17
C GLY A 674 14.29 37.28 4.01
N THR A 675 13.54 38.04 4.81
CA THR A 675 14.08 39.15 5.64
C THR A 675 14.05 38.88 7.14
N GLY A 676 13.40 37.80 7.57
CA GLY A 676 13.19 37.42 8.96
C GLY A 676 13.78 36.04 9.29
N HIS A 677 13.06 35.27 10.08
CA HIS A 677 13.49 33.95 10.58
C HIS A 677 13.20 32.83 9.57
N GLY A 678 14.12 31.89 9.43
CA GLY A 678 13.79 30.59 8.86
C GLY A 678 12.76 29.86 9.73
N GLY A 679 11.85 29.13 9.11
CA GLY A 679 10.85 28.34 9.81
C GLY A 679 11.47 27.20 10.62
N GLY A 680 10.86 26.83 11.75
CA GLY A 680 11.32 25.67 12.52
C GLY A 680 11.03 24.35 11.80
N GLY A 681 11.91 23.36 11.93
CA GLY A 681 11.64 22.00 11.48
C GLY A 681 10.64 21.27 12.38
N GLY A 682 9.82 20.42 11.80
CA GLY A 682 8.85 19.58 12.50
C GLY A 682 9.51 18.43 13.25
N SER A 683 8.85 17.95 14.30
CA SER A 683 9.33 16.83 15.10
C SER A 683 9.12 15.50 14.39
N GLY A 684 10.00 14.54 14.62
CA GLY A 684 9.80 13.16 14.19
C GLY A 684 8.68 12.47 14.98
N GLY A 685 7.96 11.58 14.31
CA GLY A 685 6.86 10.82 14.89
C GLY A 685 7.32 9.79 15.93
N THR A 686 6.44 9.48 16.88
CA THR A 686 6.72 8.46 17.90
C THR A 686 6.43 7.05 17.37
N ALA A 687 7.26 6.06 17.73
CA ALA A 687 6.97 4.64 17.54
C ALA A 687 6.63 3.95 18.86
N ILE A 688 5.53 3.18 18.89
CA ILE A 688 5.20 2.24 19.95
C ILE A 688 5.10 0.82 19.35
N ASN A 689 5.77 -0.15 19.96
CA ASN A 689 5.64 -1.56 19.60
C ASN A 689 5.37 -2.41 20.85
N TYR A 690 4.24 -3.13 20.87
CA TYR A 690 3.92 -4.12 21.91
C TYR A 690 4.38 -5.55 21.55
N GLY A 691 4.82 -5.77 20.31
CA GLY A 691 5.26 -7.06 19.79
C GLY A 691 6.78 -7.29 19.84
N ALA A 692 7.23 -8.34 19.17
CA ALA A 692 8.63 -8.75 19.14
C ALA A 692 9.53 -7.97 18.16
N GLY A 693 8.95 -7.11 17.30
CA GLY A 693 9.71 -6.29 16.35
C GLY A 693 10.25 -5.00 16.98
N ASP A 694 11.05 -4.25 16.21
CA ASP A 694 11.72 -3.04 16.68
C ASP A 694 10.78 -1.81 16.70
N ALA A 695 11.17 -0.77 17.44
CA ALA A 695 10.56 0.55 17.43
C ALA A 695 11.61 1.62 17.07
N PHE A 696 11.36 2.39 16.01
CA PHE A 696 12.21 3.48 15.54
C PHE A 696 11.46 4.80 15.57
N GLY A 697 11.99 5.79 16.29
CA GLY A 697 11.51 7.16 16.21
C GLY A 697 11.64 7.70 14.79
N GLY A 698 10.73 8.59 14.39
CA GLY A 698 10.82 9.29 13.12
C GLY A 698 11.94 10.32 13.09
N ALA A 699 12.56 10.55 11.94
CA ALA A 699 13.57 11.59 11.80
C ALA A 699 12.96 12.99 11.97
N ALA A 700 13.73 13.91 12.56
CA ALA A 700 13.36 15.32 12.64
C ALA A 700 13.44 16.03 11.28
N GLY A 701 12.59 17.03 11.08
CA GLY A 701 12.70 17.99 9.99
C GLY A 701 13.75 19.06 10.29
N LYS A 702 14.39 19.60 9.25
CA LYS A 702 15.39 20.67 9.37
C LYS A 702 14.70 22.03 9.54
N GLY A 703 15.40 22.99 10.16
CA GLY A 703 14.98 24.38 10.05
C GLY A 703 15.09 24.90 8.61
N GLY A 704 14.33 25.94 8.28
CA GLY A 704 14.49 26.69 7.04
C GLY A 704 15.58 27.75 7.14
N THR A 705 16.01 28.31 6.01
CA THR A 705 17.04 29.37 6.00
C THR A 705 16.45 30.76 6.22
N GLY A 706 17.24 31.73 6.67
CA GLY A 706 16.80 33.12 6.76
C GLY A 706 17.88 34.10 7.22
N VAL A 707 17.48 35.32 7.58
CA VAL A 707 18.39 36.27 8.25
C VAL A 707 18.83 35.65 9.57
N VAL A 708 17.88 35.16 10.35
CA VAL A 708 18.14 34.24 11.47
C VAL A 708 17.80 32.84 11.00
N GLY A 709 18.65 31.87 11.32
CA GLY A 709 18.41 30.47 10.99
C GLY A 709 17.20 29.89 11.70
N GLY A 710 16.49 28.99 11.03
CA GLY A 710 15.40 28.21 11.61
C GLY A 710 15.91 27.12 12.55
N ASN A 711 15.14 26.87 13.61
CA ASN A 711 15.46 25.82 14.58
C ASN A 711 15.26 24.42 13.96
N GLY A 712 16.12 23.47 14.30
CA GLY A 712 15.93 22.07 13.93
C GLY A 712 14.80 21.41 14.72
N GLY A 713 14.08 20.48 14.08
CA GLY A 713 13.04 19.68 14.72
C GLY A 713 13.60 18.66 15.71
N SER A 714 12.76 18.21 16.64
CA SER A 714 13.14 17.16 17.60
C SER A 714 12.99 15.76 17.00
N GLY A 715 13.90 14.85 17.33
CA GLY A 715 13.82 13.45 16.89
C GLY A 715 12.68 12.70 17.56
N GLY A 716 12.07 11.77 16.84
CA GLY A 716 10.95 10.97 17.33
C GLY A 716 11.36 10.00 18.45
N ALA A 717 10.46 9.78 19.41
CA ALA A 717 10.67 8.82 20.49
C ALA A 717 10.32 7.38 20.07
N ALA A 718 10.92 6.39 20.73
CA ALA A 718 10.66 4.98 20.53
C ALA A 718 10.36 4.25 21.84
N TYR A 719 9.25 3.53 21.89
CA TYR A 719 8.81 2.74 23.04
C TYR A 719 8.57 1.28 22.60
N ASN A 720 9.32 0.35 23.17
CA ASN A 720 9.14 -1.08 22.93
C ASN A 720 8.71 -1.79 24.20
N TYR A 721 7.48 -2.30 24.20
CA TYR A 721 6.89 -3.07 25.30
C TYR A 721 7.04 -4.59 25.10
N GLY A 722 7.56 -5.05 23.95
CA GLY A 722 7.81 -6.46 23.67
C GLY A 722 9.30 -6.81 23.74
N THR A 723 9.84 -7.48 22.72
CA THR A 723 11.22 -8.01 22.76
C THR A 723 12.18 -7.38 21.76
N GLY A 724 11.72 -6.42 20.96
CA GLY A 724 12.57 -5.71 20.00
C GLY A 724 13.27 -4.51 20.60
N ASN A 725 14.16 -3.90 19.81
CA ASN A 725 14.91 -2.71 20.19
C ASN A 725 14.02 -1.46 20.18
N ALA A 726 14.44 -0.44 20.92
CA ALA A 726 13.88 0.91 20.87
C ALA A 726 14.99 1.88 20.46
N THR A 727 14.82 2.58 19.34
CA THR A 727 15.79 3.56 18.86
C THR A 727 15.10 4.91 18.63
N GLY A 728 15.35 5.89 19.48
CA GLY A 728 14.93 7.27 19.25
C GLY A 728 15.76 7.90 18.13
N ALA A 729 15.17 8.82 17.38
CA ALA A 729 15.87 9.48 16.28
C ALA A 729 16.66 10.70 16.76
N ASP A 730 17.68 11.11 16.02
CA ASP A 730 18.43 12.32 16.32
C ASP A 730 17.60 13.59 16.06
N GLY A 731 17.88 14.64 16.82
CA GLY A 731 17.38 15.98 16.55
C GLY A 731 18.06 16.58 15.32
N ALA A 732 17.33 17.37 14.53
CA ALA A 732 17.90 18.02 13.36
C ALA A 732 18.79 19.20 13.78
N ALA A 733 19.81 19.49 12.98
CA ALA A 733 20.58 20.71 13.16
C ALA A 733 19.72 21.95 12.89
N GLY A 734 19.98 23.03 13.64
CA GLY A 734 19.54 24.36 13.29
C GLY A 734 20.27 24.83 12.03
N THR A 735 19.64 25.72 11.26
CA THR A 735 20.27 26.27 10.06
C THR A 735 21.08 27.51 10.36
N ASP A 736 22.01 27.83 9.47
CA ASP A 736 22.82 29.03 9.60
C ASP A 736 22.00 30.30 9.33
N GLY A 737 22.25 31.33 10.12
CA GLY A 737 21.77 32.68 9.88
C GLY A 737 22.63 33.37 8.83
N THR A 738 22.03 33.86 7.75
CA THR A 738 22.79 34.49 6.65
C THR A 738 23.43 35.81 7.07
N THR A 739 22.73 36.59 7.91
CA THR A 739 23.19 37.90 8.42
C THR A 739 22.77 38.18 9.87
N GLY A 740 22.11 37.21 10.53
CA GLY A 740 21.67 37.22 11.92
C GLY A 740 22.08 35.94 12.64
N ALA A 741 21.49 35.64 13.80
CA ALA A 741 21.86 34.49 14.62
C ALA A 741 21.56 33.15 13.94
N GLY A 742 22.33 32.11 14.27
CA GLY A 742 22.04 30.74 13.84
C GLY A 742 20.85 30.14 14.59
N GLY A 743 20.15 29.19 13.95
CA GLY A 743 19.04 28.46 14.55
C GLY A 743 19.50 27.46 15.60
N SER A 744 18.67 27.16 16.60
CA SER A 744 19.00 26.13 17.59
C SER A 744 18.85 24.72 17.02
N GLY A 745 19.70 23.79 17.43
CA GLY A 745 19.53 22.35 17.16
C GLY A 745 18.34 21.76 17.92
N GLY A 746 17.70 20.75 17.31
CA GLY A 746 16.58 20.04 17.89
C GLY A 746 17.01 18.98 18.92
N SER A 747 16.09 18.59 19.80
CA SER A 747 16.37 17.55 20.81
C SER A 747 16.36 16.15 20.20
N GLY A 748 17.18 15.24 20.72
CA GLY A 748 17.17 13.83 20.37
C GLY A 748 15.98 13.08 20.99
N GLY A 749 15.46 12.10 20.25
CA GLY A 749 14.31 11.29 20.65
C GLY A 749 14.63 10.31 21.77
N ALA A 750 13.70 10.14 22.71
CA ALA A 750 13.83 9.16 23.79
C ALA A 750 13.71 7.71 23.29
N ALA A 751 14.31 6.78 24.01
CA ALA A 751 14.18 5.34 23.75
C ALA A 751 13.88 4.57 25.03
N SER A 752 12.87 3.70 25.01
CA SER A 752 12.47 2.92 26.17
C SER A 752 12.17 1.47 25.83
N VAL A 753 12.81 0.54 26.53
CA VAL A 753 12.46 -0.89 26.53
C VAL A 753 11.74 -1.21 27.83
N LEU A 754 10.44 -1.51 27.75
CA LEU A 754 9.54 -1.62 28.91
C LEU A 754 9.20 -3.07 29.30
N ASN A 755 9.93 -4.04 28.76
CA ASN A 755 9.75 -5.46 29.08
C ASN A 755 10.94 -5.98 29.90
N SER A 756 10.67 -6.47 31.10
CA SER A 756 11.70 -6.94 32.01
C SER A 756 12.42 -8.22 31.59
N ALA A 757 11.82 -9.00 30.70
CA ALA A 757 12.43 -10.20 30.11
C ALA A 757 13.22 -9.90 28.82
N SER A 758 13.17 -8.66 28.31
CA SER A 758 13.81 -8.32 27.04
C SER A 758 15.33 -8.20 27.18
N ILE A 759 16.04 -8.64 26.13
CA ILE A 759 17.49 -8.43 25.95
C ILE A 759 17.79 -7.30 24.97
N ALA A 760 16.77 -6.55 24.57
CA ALA A 760 16.87 -5.55 23.52
C ALA A 760 17.55 -4.26 23.99
N THR A 761 18.08 -3.53 23.02
CA THR A 761 18.82 -2.28 23.26
C THR A 761 17.87 -1.08 23.22
N ALA A 762 18.04 -0.16 24.17
CA ALA A 762 17.44 1.18 24.14
C ALA A 762 18.50 2.20 23.72
N THR A 763 18.36 2.78 22.52
CA THR A 763 19.27 3.79 21.96
C THR A 763 18.51 5.09 21.73
N SER A 764 18.69 6.09 22.58
CA SER A 764 18.10 7.41 22.34
C SER A 764 18.90 8.22 21.33
N GLY A 765 18.27 9.15 20.63
CA GLY A 765 18.93 9.98 19.62
C GLY A 765 19.81 11.09 20.21
N SER A 766 20.78 11.57 19.45
CA SER A 766 21.59 12.75 19.79
C SER A 766 20.83 14.05 19.55
N GLY A 767 21.21 15.10 20.26
CA GLY A 767 20.76 16.46 19.94
C GLY A 767 21.40 16.99 18.65
N GLY A 768 20.67 17.79 17.91
CA GLY A 768 21.18 18.44 16.70
C GLY A 768 22.14 19.59 17.03
N ALA A 769 23.07 19.88 16.13
CA ALA A 769 23.96 21.04 16.28
C ALA A 769 23.18 22.36 16.11
N GLY A 770 23.63 23.42 16.77
CA GLY A 770 23.20 24.78 16.48
C GLY A 770 23.83 25.30 15.18
N GLY A 771 23.10 26.13 14.45
CA GLY A 771 23.59 26.76 13.22
C GLY A 771 24.56 27.90 13.48
N ASP A 772 25.37 28.23 12.49
CA ASP A 772 26.28 29.37 12.53
C ASP A 772 25.53 30.69 12.30
N GLY A 773 26.09 31.83 12.72
CA GLY A 773 25.46 33.13 12.48
C GLY A 773 26.24 34.31 13.03
N THR A 774 25.59 35.46 13.22
CA THR A 774 26.19 36.58 13.96
C THR A 774 26.46 36.18 15.40
N ASP A 775 25.47 35.55 16.03
CA ASP A 775 25.60 34.73 17.22
C ASP A 775 25.35 33.27 16.82
N GLY A 776 26.07 32.34 17.42
CA GLY A 776 25.87 30.92 17.19
C GLY A 776 24.58 30.40 17.81
N GLY A 777 23.88 29.50 17.11
CA GLY A 777 22.71 28.80 17.63
C GLY A 777 23.07 27.81 18.73
N ASN A 778 22.17 27.57 19.67
CA ASN A 778 22.40 26.57 20.72
C ASN A 778 22.27 25.14 20.18
N GLY A 779 23.09 24.22 20.67
CA GLY A 779 22.95 22.79 20.41
C GLY A 779 21.75 22.18 21.15
N GLY A 780 21.15 21.16 20.55
CA GLY A 780 20.00 20.44 21.09
C GLY A 780 20.39 19.42 22.16
N SER A 781 19.46 19.08 23.05
CA SER A 781 19.70 18.07 24.09
C SER A 781 19.69 16.65 23.51
N GLY A 782 20.53 15.76 24.02
CA GLY A 782 20.46 14.32 23.75
C GLY A 782 19.23 13.67 24.38
N GLY A 783 18.70 12.62 23.75
CA GLY A 783 17.52 11.91 24.20
C GLY A 783 17.76 11.04 25.44
N PHE A 784 16.70 10.75 26.17
CA PHE A 784 16.74 9.87 27.36
C PHE A 784 16.57 8.40 26.98
N ALA A 785 17.41 7.53 27.53
CA ALA A 785 17.33 6.09 27.37
C ALA A 785 16.87 5.42 28.68
N PHE A 786 15.94 4.47 28.57
CA PHE A 786 15.35 3.76 29.71
C PHE A 786 15.20 2.26 29.41
N THR A 787 15.47 1.39 30.39
CA THR A 787 15.20 -0.05 30.24
C THR A 787 14.75 -0.74 31.53
N PHE A 788 13.66 -1.52 31.41
CA PHE A 788 13.35 -2.61 32.35
C PHE A 788 14.06 -3.92 31.98
N GLY A 789 14.65 -4.03 30.79
CA GLY A 789 15.29 -5.25 30.29
C GLY A 789 16.72 -5.46 30.78
N THR A 790 17.44 -6.35 30.09
CA THR A 790 18.85 -6.71 30.36
C THR A 790 19.79 -6.34 29.21
N GLY A 791 19.25 -5.77 28.13
CA GLY A 791 20.03 -5.32 26.98
C GLY A 791 20.78 -4.01 27.22
N ASN A 792 21.49 -3.56 26.20
CA ASN A 792 22.32 -2.35 26.27
C ASN A 792 21.47 -1.07 26.36
N ILE A 793 22.06 0.00 26.90
CA ILE A 793 21.46 1.32 26.99
C ILE A 793 22.45 2.36 26.47
N ILE A 794 22.03 3.14 25.48
CA ILE A 794 22.86 4.16 24.83
C ILE A 794 22.10 5.48 24.92
N ALA A 795 22.57 6.37 25.79
CA ALA A 795 22.05 7.71 25.94
C ALA A 795 22.55 8.64 24.83
N GLY A 796 21.71 9.59 24.42
CA GLY A 796 22.03 10.54 23.36
C GLY A 796 23.07 11.56 23.79
N VAL A 797 24.00 11.91 22.91
CA VAL A 797 24.91 13.04 23.15
C VAL A 797 24.18 14.37 22.89
N GLY A 798 24.56 15.42 23.61
CA GLY A 798 24.11 16.78 23.31
C GLY A 798 24.76 17.28 22.01
N GLY A 799 24.02 18.09 21.26
CA GLY A 799 24.53 18.71 20.02
C GLY A 799 25.47 19.88 20.32
N ASP A 800 26.40 20.14 19.41
CA ASP A 800 27.34 21.25 19.55
C ASP A 800 26.65 22.60 19.31
N GLY A 801 27.14 23.66 19.96
CA GLY A 801 26.73 25.04 19.68
C GLY A 801 27.35 25.54 18.38
N GLY A 802 26.61 26.36 17.64
CA GLY A 802 27.07 26.97 16.39
C GLY A 802 28.07 28.10 16.61
N THR A 803 28.75 28.50 15.55
CA THR A 803 29.76 29.56 15.60
C THR A 803 29.16 30.96 15.44
N GLY A 804 29.61 31.89 16.27
CA GLY A 804 29.28 33.31 16.22
C GLY A 804 30.35 34.10 15.45
N SER A 805 30.08 34.43 14.20
CA SER A 805 31.04 35.12 13.31
C SER A 805 31.36 36.56 13.71
N THR A 806 30.45 37.25 14.39
CA THR A 806 30.66 38.62 14.89
C THR A 806 30.33 38.82 16.37
N GLY A 807 29.59 37.88 16.97
CA GLY A 807 29.13 37.91 18.35
C GLY A 807 29.55 36.65 19.10
N VAL A 808 28.64 36.12 19.91
CA VAL A 808 28.94 35.01 20.84
C VAL A 808 28.74 33.65 20.19
N GLY A 809 29.52 32.65 20.59
CA GLY A 809 29.30 31.26 20.21
C GLY A 809 28.08 30.67 20.91
N GLY A 810 27.43 29.70 20.27
CA GLY A 810 26.25 29.02 20.80
C GLY A 810 26.56 28.08 21.96
N ILE A 811 25.60 27.86 22.85
CA ILE A 811 25.77 26.93 23.98
C ILE A 811 25.61 25.49 23.49
N GLY A 812 26.47 24.58 23.93
CA GLY A 812 26.35 23.14 23.68
C GLY A 812 25.16 22.52 24.43
N GLY A 813 24.50 21.55 23.80
CA GLY A 813 23.33 20.88 24.36
C GLY A 813 23.68 19.91 25.49
N SER A 814 22.75 19.65 26.40
CA SER A 814 22.96 18.65 27.45
C SER A 814 22.92 17.22 26.92
N GLY A 815 23.75 16.33 27.46
CA GLY A 815 23.67 14.89 27.22
C GLY A 815 22.43 14.25 27.83
N GLY A 816 21.98 13.16 27.22
CA GLY A 816 20.82 12.38 27.63
C GLY A 816 21.06 11.52 28.86
N GLY A 817 20.02 11.26 29.65
CA GLY A 817 20.11 10.34 30.78
C GLY A 817 20.05 8.86 30.36
N ALA A 818 20.63 8.00 31.18
CA ALA A 818 20.52 6.54 31.06
C ALA A 818 19.97 5.94 32.36
N ASP A 819 18.87 5.19 32.28
CA ASP A 819 18.21 4.59 33.44
C ASP A 819 17.99 3.07 33.27
N ILE A 820 18.46 2.30 34.25
CA ILE A 820 18.28 0.85 34.33
C ILE A 820 17.47 0.48 35.57
N ASN A 821 16.30 -0.11 35.35
CA ASN A 821 15.43 -0.63 36.41
C ASN A 821 15.32 -2.16 36.36
N ASN A 822 16.48 -2.83 36.26
CA ASN A 822 16.59 -4.29 36.31
C ASN A 822 17.91 -4.76 36.92
N GLY A 823 17.84 -5.48 38.04
CA GLY A 823 19.01 -6.01 38.74
C GLY A 823 19.73 -7.16 38.02
N ALA A 824 19.12 -7.76 36.99
CA ALA A 824 19.74 -8.79 36.18
C ALA A 824 20.55 -8.23 34.99
N SER A 825 20.54 -6.91 34.78
CA SER A 825 21.35 -6.29 33.71
C SER A 825 22.84 -6.54 33.95
N THR A 826 23.59 -6.70 32.86
CA THR A 826 25.05 -6.94 32.89
C THR A 826 25.84 -5.86 32.16
N VAL A 827 25.16 -4.85 31.61
CA VAL A 827 25.78 -3.81 30.79
C VAL A 827 25.92 -2.53 31.60
N VAL A 828 27.13 -1.99 31.68
CA VAL A 828 27.43 -0.77 32.44
C VAL A 828 26.83 0.44 31.72
N PRO A 829 25.86 1.16 32.33
CA PRO A 829 25.28 2.35 31.73
C PRO A 829 26.21 3.55 31.84
N GLN A 830 26.15 4.43 30.84
CA GLN A 830 26.77 5.74 30.87
C GLN A 830 25.81 6.81 30.33
N GLY A 831 25.75 7.95 31.00
CA GLY A 831 24.99 9.11 30.54
C GLY A 831 25.63 9.68 29.28
N GLY A 832 24.81 10.33 28.44
CA GLY A 832 25.29 10.97 27.22
C GLY A 832 26.26 12.10 27.52
N ALA A 833 27.23 12.33 26.65
CA ALA A 833 28.10 13.50 26.75
C ALA A 833 27.31 14.78 26.42
N GLY A 834 27.64 15.90 27.07
CA GLY A 834 27.20 17.23 26.67
C GLY A 834 27.92 17.66 25.38
N GLY A 835 27.24 18.46 24.56
CA GLY A 835 27.80 19.02 23.34
C GLY A 835 28.80 20.14 23.62
N HIS A 836 29.70 20.39 22.69
CA HIS A 836 30.68 21.46 22.79
C HIS A 836 30.02 22.83 22.61
N GLY A 837 30.54 23.85 23.28
CA GLY A 837 30.18 25.23 23.02
C GLY A 837 30.80 25.71 21.71
N GLY A 838 30.07 26.54 20.97
CA GLY A 838 30.53 27.07 19.70
C GLY A 838 31.57 28.18 19.86
N ASP A 839 32.40 28.37 18.85
CA ASP A 839 33.37 29.48 18.81
C ASP A 839 32.65 30.81 18.57
N GLY A 840 33.09 31.89 19.21
CA GLY A 840 32.55 33.24 19.02
C GLY A 840 33.64 34.27 18.74
N ALA A 841 33.36 35.22 17.87
CA ALA A 841 34.27 36.34 17.61
C ALA A 841 34.46 37.24 18.85
N THR A 842 33.42 37.34 19.70
CA THR A 842 33.52 37.95 21.03
C THR A 842 33.78 36.89 22.10
N ASP A 843 32.71 36.29 22.64
CA ASP A 843 32.79 35.27 23.69
C ASP A 843 32.47 33.89 23.12
N GLY A 844 33.21 32.87 23.56
CA GLY A 844 32.91 31.49 23.24
C GLY A 844 31.67 30.97 23.97
N GLY A 845 30.94 30.06 23.35
CA GLY A 845 29.75 29.43 23.93
C GLY A 845 30.10 28.44 25.05
N ALA A 846 29.21 28.30 26.03
CA ALA A 846 29.39 27.33 27.11
C ALA A 846 29.22 25.89 26.59
N GLY A 847 30.01 24.95 27.13
CA GLY A 847 29.81 23.53 26.91
C GLY A 847 28.57 22.99 27.63
N GLY A 848 27.93 22.00 27.04
CA GLY A 848 26.72 21.37 27.58
C GLY A 848 27.00 20.46 28.78
N ALA A 849 26.01 20.29 29.65
CA ALA A 849 26.12 19.37 30.78
C ALA A 849 26.07 17.90 30.33
N GLY A 850 26.83 17.03 30.98
CA GLY A 850 26.72 15.58 30.80
C GLY A 850 25.42 15.04 31.37
N GLY A 851 24.89 13.98 30.75
CA GLY A 851 23.67 13.31 31.17
C GLY A 851 23.84 12.50 32.45
N PHE A 852 22.76 12.28 33.20
CA PHE A 852 22.82 11.44 34.39
C PHE A 852 22.80 9.95 34.06
N THR A 853 23.15 9.13 35.04
CA THR A 853 22.96 7.68 35.00
C THR A 853 22.33 7.20 36.28
N GLU A 854 21.28 6.40 36.17
CA GLU A 854 20.55 5.87 37.31
C GLU A 854 20.42 4.34 37.21
N ILE A 855 20.70 3.67 38.32
CA ILE A 855 20.44 2.24 38.52
C ILE A 855 19.50 2.12 39.71
N ASP A 856 18.24 1.78 39.45
CA ASP A 856 17.18 1.68 40.47
C ASP A 856 17.29 0.41 41.32
N SER A 857 17.86 -0.66 40.76
CA SER A 857 17.84 -1.97 41.41
C SER A 857 18.92 -2.13 42.48
N SER A 858 18.50 -2.38 43.72
CA SER A 858 19.41 -2.69 44.84
C SER A 858 20.19 -4.00 44.69
N ALA A 859 19.77 -4.88 43.78
CA ALA A 859 20.46 -6.13 43.47
C ALA A 859 21.61 -5.96 42.46
N SER A 860 21.73 -4.80 41.81
CA SER A 860 22.76 -4.56 40.80
C SER A 860 24.16 -4.46 41.40
N VAL A 861 25.16 -4.89 40.62
CA VAL A 861 26.60 -4.76 40.91
C VAL A 861 27.31 -3.83 39.92
N LEU A 862 26.57 -3.24 38.98
CA LEU A 862 27.12 -2.40 37.91
C LEU A 862 27.45 -1.01 38.42
N ALA A 863 28.47 -0.37 37.82
CA ALA A 863 28.76 1.03 38.06
C ALA A 863 27.75 1.93 37.31
N ALA A 864 27.33 3.03 37.94
CA ALA A 864 26.54 4.10 37.31
C ALA A 864 27.45 5.29 37.05
N THR A 865 27.77 5.58 35.78
CA THR A 865 28.72 6.64 35.41
C THR A 865 28.03 7.78 34.68
N GLY A 866 27.99 8.97 35.28
CA GLY A 866 27.48 10.17 34.62
C GLY A 866 28.22 10.48 33.31
N GLY A 867 27.54 11.11 32.37
CA GLY A 867 28.10 11.53 31.08
C GLY A 867 29.13 12.64 31.21
N ALA A 868 30.03 12.78 30.24
CA ALA A 868 30.99 13.87 30.23
C ALA A 868 30.31 15.23 29.93
N GLY A 869 30.77 16.31 30.55
CA GLY A 869 30.43 17.67 30.12
C GLY A 869 31.16 18.02 28.82
N GLY A 870 30.53 18.82 27.97
CA GLY A 870 31.14 19.30 26.73
C GLY A 870 32.13 20.43 26.96
N ASP A 871 33.11 20.59 26.10
CA ASP A 871 34.09 21.69 26.22
C ASP A 871 33.47 23.05 25.87
N GLY A 872 33.99 24.13 26.46
CA GLY A 872 33.62 25.49 26.08
C GLY A 872 34.26 25.90 24.75
N GLY A 873 33.56 26.73 23.97
CA GLY A 873 34.05 27.24 22.69
C GLY A 873 35.06 28.37 22.85
N SER A 874 35.80 28.69 21.79
CA SER A 874 36.81 29.74 21.82
C SER A 874 36.19 31.14 21.67
N GLY A 875 36.66 32.11 22.44
CA GLY A 875 36.32 33.53 22.30
C GLY A 875 37.45 34.31 21.63
N GLY A 876 37.17 34.98 20.52
CA GLY A 876 38.19 35.71 19.76
C GLY A 876 38.76 36.90 20.54
N THR A 877 37.93 37.92 20.77
CA THR A 877 38.29 39.16 21.47
C THR A 877 37.88 39.18 22.94
N GLY A 878 36.96 38.30 23.33
CA GLY A 878 36.35 38.21 24.65
C GLY A 878 36.81 36.97 25.43
N ARG A 879 35.90 36.39 26.21
CA ARG A 879 36.17 35.25 27.08
C ARG A 879 35.97 33.93 26.34
N GLY A 880 36.82 32.94 26.60
CA GLY A 880 36.53 31.56 26.24
C GLY A 880 35.30 31.03 26.97
N GLY A 881 34.53 30.16 26.31
CA GLY A 881 33.35 29.54 26.89
C GLY A 881 33.66 28.73 28.14
N THR A 882 32.70 28.65 29.07
CA THR A 882 32.85 27.80 30.25
C THR A 882 32.70 26.33 29.87
N GLY A 883 33.52 25.44 30.42
CA GLY A 883 33.34 24.00 30.27
C GLY A 883 32.04 23.51 30.90
N GLY A 884 31.46 22.47 30.30
CA GLY A 884 30.23 21.85 30.75
C GLY A 884 30.39 21.06 32.05
N VAL A 885 29.31 20.99 32.83
CA VAL A 885 29.27 20.21 34.08
C VAL A 885 29.22 18.71 33.76
N GLY A 886 30.00 17.90 34.45
CA GLY A 886 29.91 16.45 34.36
C GLY A 886 28.57 15.91 34.89
N GLY A 887 28.08 14.84 34.28
CA GLY A 887 26.80 14.22 34.62
C GLY A 887 26.78 13.56 35.99
N VAL A 888 25.59 13.27 36.51
CA VAL A 888 25.41 12.67 37.84
C VAL A 888 25.37 11.15 37.74
N GLY A 889 26.11 10.44 38.59
CA GLY A 889 25.99 8.98 38.76
C GLY A 889 25.14 8.64 39.98
N ILE A 890 24.11 7.81 39.82
CA ILE A 890 23.18 7.39 40.88
C ILE A 890 23.11 5.85 40.92
N ASN A 891 23.41 5.25 42.07
CA ASN A 891 23.41 3.79 42.22
C ASN A 891 22.70 3.35 43.51
N ASN A 892 21.63 2.56 43.36
CA ASN A 892 20.92 1.95 44.48
C ASN A 892 21.48 0.57 44.90
N GLY A 893 22.39 -0.01 44.11
CA GLY A 893 22.98 -1.33 44.29
C GLY A 893 24.34 -1.33 45.00
N SER A 894 25.12 -2.38 44.74
CA SER A 894 26.45 -2.58 45.32
C SER A 894 27.61 -2.11 44.43
N GLY A 895 27.31 -1.72 43.19
CA GLY A 895 28.30 -1.12 42.30
C GLY A 895 28.58 0.35 42.62
N GLU A 896 29.60 0.90 41.96
CA GLU A 896 30.04 2.29 42.20
C GLU A 896 29.06 3.31 41.59
N ALA A 897 28.94 4.47 42.23
CA ALA A 897 28.35 5.67 41.63
C ALA A 897 29.50 6.62 41.25
N ILE A 898 29.61 6.99 39.98
CA ILE A 898 30.72 7.78 39.45
C ILE A 898 30.15 9.01 38.75
N GLY A 899 30.58 10.19 39.20
CA GLY A 899 30.25 11.44 38.51
C GLY A 899 30.97 11.54 37.17
N GLY A 900 30.34 12.15 36.19
CA GLY A 900 30.92 12.35 34.86
C GLY A 900 32.08 13.34 34.84
N ALA A 901 32.97 13.18 33.87
CA ALA A 901 34.07 14.11 33.66
C ALA A 901 33.55 15.50 33.25
N PRO A 902 34.14 16.60 33.72
CA PRO A 902 33.80 17.94 33.26
C PRO A 902 34.37 18.23 31.86
N GLY A 903 33.78 19.21 31.18
CA GLY A 903 34.38 19.80 29.99
C GLY A 903 35.46 20.83 30.32
N ALA A 904 36.43 20.98 29.42
CA ALA A 904 37.45 22.03 29.51
C ALA A 904 36.86 23.42 29.22
N GLY A 905 37.46 24.46 29.80
CA GLY A 905 37.17 25.83 29.36
C GLY A 905 37.66 26.07 27.92
N GLY A 906 37.02 26.99 27.22
CA GLY A 906 37.44 27.42 25.88
C GLY A 906 38.59 28.42 25.93
N THR A 907 39.29 28.62 24.80
CA THR A 907 40.40 29.60 24.73
C THR A 907 39.89 31.02 24.51
N GLY A 908 40.63 32.05 24.90
CA GLY A 908 40.27 33.43 24.55
C GLY A 908 41.17 34.51 25.12
N ALA A 909 40.82 35.78 24.88
CA ALA A 909 41.52 36.92 25.48
C ALA A 909 41.46 36.83 27.00
N VAL A 910 40.28 36.53 27.55
CA VAL A 910 40.11 35.99 28.90
C VAL A 910 39.95 34.48 28.79
N GLY A 911 40.69 33.71 29.58
CA GLY A 911 40.55 32.25 29.60
C GLY A 911 39.15 31.82 30.03
N GLY A 912 38.64 30.76 29.43
CA GLY A 912 37.37 30.13 29.80
C GLY A 912 37.49 29.34 31.11
N ASP A 913 36.42 29.38 31.91
CA ASP A 913 36.36 28.65 33.17
C ASP A 913 36.24 27.14 32.91
N GLY A 914 36.92 26.32 33.70
CA GLY A 914 36.79 24.87 33.66
C GLY A 914 35.43 24.39 34.16
N GLY A 915 34.89 23.35 33.54
CA GLY A 915 33.64 22.72 33.97
C GLY A 915 33.72 22.07 35.34
N GLN A 916 32.57 22.02 36.00
CA GLN A 916 32.38 21.37 37.30
C GLN A 916 32.37 19.85 37.16
N GLY A 917 33.08 19.13 38.02
CA GLY A 917 33.03 17.67 38.04
C GLY A 917 31.64 17.13 38.41
N GLY A 918 31.24 16.00 37.82
CA GLY A 918 29.94 15.40 38.08
C GLY A 918 29.80 14.85 39.49
N ALA A 919 28.59 14.92 40.04
CA ALA A 919 28.28 14.41 41.37
C ALA A 919 27.99 12.89 41.35
N ALA A 920 28.16 12.24 42.50
CA ALA A 920 27.86 10.82 42.69
C ALA A 920 27.00 10.57 43.93
N TYR A 921 25.96 9.75 43.78
CA TYR A 921 25.04 9.35 44.83
C TYR A 921 24.94 7.82 44.89
N SER A 922 25.44 7.24 45.98
CA SER A 922 25.27 5.82 46.29
C SER A 922 24.25 5.66 47.41
N TYR A 923 23.11 5.06 47.08
CA TYR A 923 22.06 4.68 48.03
C TYR A 923 22.19 3.23 48.51
N GLY A 924 23.08 2.44 47.90
CA GLY A 924 23.32 1.05 48.25
C GLY A 924 24.60 0.83 49.06
N THR A 925 25.45 -0.11 48.64
CA THR A 925 26.66 -0.51 49.38
C THR A 925 27.98 -0.24 48.65
N GLY A 926 27.92 0.26 47.42
CA GLY A 926 29.11 0.64 46.64
C GLY A 926 29.61 2.05 46.92
N ASP A 927 30.83 2.32 46.47
CA ASP A 927 31.51 3.60 46.62
C ASP A 927 30.86 4.70 45.77
N ALA A 928 30.98 5.96 46.21
CA ALA A 928 30.56 7.13 45.46
C ALA A 928 31.78 8.01 45.16
N THR A 929 32.06 8.28 43.89
CA THR A 929 33.22 9.07 43.47
C THR A 929 32.76 10.26 42.62
N GLY A 930 32.88 11.46 43.19
CA GLY A 930 32.71 12.71 42.46
C GLY A 930 33.89 12.94 41.54
N SER A 931 33.64 13.42 40.33
CA SER A 931 34.69 13.64 39.34
C SER A 931 35.52 14.90 39.63
N ALA A 932 36.77 14.92 39.18
CA ALA A 932 37.61 16.12 39.26
C ALA A 932 36.97 17.28 38.48
N GLY A 933 37.22 18.53 38.89
CA GLY A 933 36.90 19.72 38.09
C GLY A 933 37.94 19.96 36.99
N ALA A 934 37.52 20.56 35.87
CA ALA A 934 38.43 20.83 34.76
C ALA A 934 39.30 22.04 35.04
N ALA A 935 40.46 22.09 34.40
CA ALA A 935 41.30 23.28 34.44
C ALA A 935 40.65 24.43 33.65
N GLY A 936 40.80 25.65 34.17
CA GLY A 936 40.56 26.87 33.39
C GLY A 936 41.67 27.05 32.36
N THR A 937 41.34 27.64 31.21
CA THR A 937 42.34 27.89 30.17
C THR A 937 43.13 29.16 30.44
N ALA A 938 44.32 29.24 29.86
CA ALA A 938 45.12 30.45 29.91
C ALA A 938 44.47 31.57 29.09
N GLY A 939 44.49 32.79 29.62
CA GLY A 939 44.13 33.98 28.85
C GLY A 939 45.27 34.33 27.89
N THR A 940 44.96 34.73 26.65
CA THR A 940 46.01 35.14 25.70
C THR A 940 46.52 36.55 26.00
N THR A 941 45.61 37.49 26.28
CA THR A 941 45.92 38.90 26.59
C THR A 941 45.23 39.43 27.84
N GLY A 942 44.50 38.60 28.58
CA GLY A 942 43.71 38.96 29.76
C GLY A 942 43.83 37.95 30.88
N VAL A 943 42.91 37.98 31.84
CA VAL A 943 42.97 37.08 33.01
C VAL A 943 42.80 35.60 32.61
N GLY A 944 43.46 34.71 33.33
CA GLY A 944 43.25 33.27 33.16
C GLY A 944 41.88 32.81 33.66
N GLY A 945 41.34 31.75 33.09
CA GLY A 945 40.05 31.18 33.48
C GLY A 945 40.12 30.52 34.86
N THR A 946 39.01 30.50 35.59
CA THR A 946 38.94 29.80 36.87
C THR A 946 38.88 28.28 36.66
N GLY A 947 39.47 27.52 37.59
CA GLY A 947 39.34 26.07 37.61
C GLY A 947 37.94 25.65 38.08
N GLY A 948 37.37 24.63 37.47
CA GLY A 948 36.11 24.04 37.89
C GLY A 948 36.24 23.38 39.27
N ALA A 949 35.18 23.41 40.08
CA ALA A 949 35.14 22.66 41.32
C ALA A 949 34.99 21.15 41.06
N GLY A 950 35.48 20.37 42.02
CA GLY A 950 35.28 18.92 42.03
C GLY A 950 33.85 18.54 42.36
N GLY A 951 33.40 17.42 41.80
CA GLY A 951 32.08 16.86 42.03
C GLY A 951 31.89 16.35 43.44
N ALA A 952 30.67 16.50 43.96
CA ALA A 952 30.31 16.02 45.29
C ALA A 952 30.04 14.50 45.27
N ALA A 953 30.33 13.83 46.39
CA ALA A 953 30.07 12.41 46.58
C ALA A 953 29.24 12.16 47.85
N TYR A 954 28.20 11.34 47.71
CA TYR A 954 27.29 11.00 48.79
C TYR A 954 27.10 9.49 48.88
N THR A 955 27.36 8.91 50.05
CA THR A 955 26.92 7.56 50.41
C THR A 955 25.82 7.68 51.47
N LEU A 956 24.59 7.35 51.07
CA LEU A 956 23.37 7.71 51.81
C LEU A 956 22.75 6.52 52.58
N ASN A 957 23.39 5.35 52.52
CA ASN A 957 23.00 4.17 53.28
C ASN A 957 23.73 4.09 54.63
N GLY A 958 22.98 4.24 55.73
CA GLY A 958 23.52 4.18 57.09
C GLY A 958 24.13 2.83 57.49
N ALA A 959 23.86 1.75 56.75
CA ALA A 959 24.47 0.44 56.95
C ALA A 959 25.74 0.21 56.10
N SER A 960 26.08 1.15 55.21
CA SER A 960 27.20 1.00 54.29
C SER A 960 28.56 1.26 54.96
N THR A 961 29.59 0.59 54.45
CA THR A 961 31.02 0.85 54.77
C THR A 961 31.74 1.54 53.61
N ALA A 962 31.00 1.89 52.56
CA ALA A 962 31.53 2.47 51.33
C ALA A 962 32.18 3.83 51.53
N THR A 963 33.05 4.16 50.60
CA THR A 963 33.76 5.43 50.55
C THR A 963 33.01 6.44 49.70
N ALA A 964 32.81 7.65 50.23
CA ALA A 964 32.46 8.82 49.44
C ALA A 964 33.74 9.62 49.16
N THR A 965 34.14 9.75 47.90
CA THR A 965 35.32 10.50 47.47
C THR A 965 34.89 11.73 46.68
N GLY A 966 35.07 12.92 47.25
CA GLY A 966 34.86 14.19 46.55
C GLY A 966 35.95 14.42 45.50
N GLY A 967 35.57 14.98 44.36
CA GLY A 967 36.51 15.26 43.27
C GLY A 967 37.50 16.37 43.60
N ILE A 968 38.70 16.34 43.03
CA ILE A 968 39.65 17.45 43.18
C ILE A 968 39.19 18.68 42.39
N GLY A 969 39.46 19.88 42.89
CA GLY A 969 39.26 21.12 42.16
C GLY A 969 40.26 21.26 41.01
N GLY A 970 39.79 21.78 39.89
CA GLY A 970 40.59 22.07 38.71
C GLY A 970 41.54 23.24 38.92
N ASN A 971 42.65 23.26 38.19
CA ASN A 971 43.61 24.35 38.26
C ASN A 971 43.08 25.60 37.55
N GLY A 972 43.38 26.79 38.09
CA GLY A 972 43.17 28.04 37.39
C GLY A 972 44.15 28.19 36.22
N GLY A 973 43.70 28.80 35.15
CA GLY A 973 44.50 29.08 33.97
C GLY A 973 45.47 30.25 34.19
N ASP A 974 46.56 30.25 33.43
CA ASP A 974 47.56 31.32 33.53
C ASP A 974 47.04 32.63 32.92
N GLY A 975 47.49 33.76 33.47
CA GLY A 975 47.21 35.08 32.91
C GLY A 975 47.98 35.33 31.61
N GLY A 976 47.41 36.14 30.73
CA GLY A 976 48.01 36.50 29.44
C GLY A 976 49.11 37.55 29.52
N THR A 977 49.60 37.96 28.35
CA THR A 977 50.81 38.80 28.25
C THR A 977 50.59 40.30 28.51
N ALA A 978 49.34 40.77 28.65
CA ALA A 978 49.06 42.20 28.85
C ALA A 978 49.18 42.61 30.33
N ASN A 979 49.58 43.86 30.58
CA ASN A 979 49.79 44.39 31.93
C ASN A 979 48.54 44.25 32.82
N GLY A 980 48.69 43.65 34.01
CA GLY A 980 47.57 43.40 34.93
C GLY A 980 46.73 42.14 34.65
N SER A 981 47.15 41.29 33.71
CA SER A 981 46.51 40.00 33.40
C SER A 981 46.79 38.96 34.50
N ASN A 982 45.92 38.91 35.51
CA ASN A 982 46.05 37.99 36.64
C ASN A 982 45.83 36.52 36.24
N GLY A 983 46.44 35.61 36.98
CA GLY A 983 46.12 34.19 36.90
C GLY A 983 44.72 33.89 37.45
N GLY A 984 44.07 32.87 36.89
CA GLY A 984 42.73 32.43 37.30
C GLY A 984 42.74 31.71 38.65
N ASN A 985 41.61 31.74 39.36
CA ASN A 985 41.50 31.06 40.64
C ASN A 985 41.40 29.54 40.46
N GLY A 986 41.99 28.76 41.38
CA GLY A 986 41.79 27.32 41.45
C GLY A 986 40.38 26.96 41.92
N GLY A 987 39.84 25.87 41.40
CA GLY A 987 38.51 25.38 41.73
C GLY A 987 38.44 24.77 43.13
N ALA A 988 37.25 24.79 43.74
CA ALA A 988 37.03 24.18 45.04
C ALA A 988 37.10 22.64 44.96
N GLY A 989 37.56 22.00 46.03
CA GLY A 989 37.45 20.56 46.19
C GLY A 989 36.01 20.11 46.44
N GLY A 990 35.66 18.94 45.93
CA GLY A 990 34.33 18.36 46.04
C GLY A 990 33.99 17.94 47.46
N TYR A 991 32.72 18.14 47.83
CA TYR A 991 32.17 17.70 49.09
C TYR A 991 32.08 16.17 49.17
N ALA A 992 32.34 15.59 50.34
CA ALA A 992 32.14 14.18 50.58
C ALA A 992 31.28 13.94 51.82
N SER A 993 30.29 13.05 51.71
CA SER A 993 29.42 12.68 52.83
C SER A 993 29.13 11.18 52.87
N THR A 994 29.20 10.62 54.07
CA THR A 994 28.69 9.28 54.35
C THR A 994 27.77 9.30 55.56
N THR A 995 26.59 8.71 55.43
CA THR A 995 25.70 8.42 56.56
C THR A 995 26.05 7.10 57.26
N GLY A 996 26.90 6.28 56.65
CA GLY A 996 27.34 4.99 57.15
C GLY A 996 28.62 5.06 57.99
N THR A 997 29.30 3.90 58.10
CA THR A 997 30.55 3.74 58.88
C THR A 997 31.81 3.83 58.02
N GLY A 998 31.65 4.09 56.72
CA GLY A 998 32.74 4.21 55.76
C GLY A 998 33.52 5.53 55.86
N THR A 999 34.27 5.86 54.82
CA THR A 999 35.10 7.07 54.78
C THR A 999 34.47 8.16 53.91
N ALA A 1000 34.45 9.40 54.39
CA ALA A 1000 34.12 10.57 53.57
C ALA A 1000 35.42 11.34 53.28
N SER A 1001 36.01 11.13 52.11
CA SER A 1001 37.23 11.79 51.67
C SER A 1001 36.91 12.94 50.74
N ALA A 1002 36.95 14.16 51.24
CA ALA A 1002 36.68 15.35 50.44
C ALA A 1002 37.86 15.67 49.51
N GLY A 1003 37.55 16.33 48.39
CA GLY A 1003 38.53 16.64 47.36
C GLY A 1003 39.44 17.81 47.74
N ASN A 1004 40.67 17.80 47.23
CA ASN A 1004 41.59 18.93 47.39
C ASN A 1004 41.18 20.11 46.50
N GLY A 1005 41.48 21.33 46.93
CA GLY A 1005 41.34 22.53 46.10
C GLY A 1005 42.39 22.60 45.00
N GLY A 1006 42.01 23.14 43.85
CA GLY A 1006 42.89 23.30 42.70
C GLY A 1006 43.93 24.40 42.88
N ARG A 1007 45.03 24.32 42.14
CA ARG A 1007 46.06 25.36 42.16
C ARG A 1007 45.57 26.62 41.44
N GLY A 1008 45.87 27.80 41.96
CA GLY A 1008 45.67 29.06 41.23
C GLY A 1008 46.65 29.21 40.07
N GLY A 1009 46.20 29.80 38.96
CA GLY A 1009 47.02 30.03 37.77
C GLY A 1009 48.09 31.11 38.00
N ASP A 1010 49.17 31.03 37.24
CA ASP A 1010 50.30 31.94 37.38
C ASP A 1010 49.99 33.27 36.65
N GLY A 1011 50.39 34.41 37.24
CA GLY A 1011 50.38 35.71 36.56
C GLY A 1011 51.65 35.85 35.73
N THR A 1012 51.55 36.11 34.43
CA THR A 1012 52.73 36.10 33.54
C THR A 1012 53.22 37.50 33.16
N ALA A 1013 52.36 38.52 33.23
CA ALA A 1013 52.67 39.90 32.88
C ALA A 1013 53.18 40.75 34.07
N THR A 1014 53.78 41.91 33.78
CA THR A 1014 54.22 42.87 34.79
C THR A 1014 53.05 43.28 35.70
N VAL A 1015 53.29 43.39 37.01
CA VAL A 1015 52.29 43.74 38.06
C VAL A 1015 51.10 42.76 38.17
N ALA A 1016 51.08 41.66 37.40
CA ALA A 1016 50.01 40.66 37.47
C ALA A 1016 50.09 39.83 38.76
N THR A 1017 48.94 39.64 39.40
CA THR A 1017 48.82 38.77 40.58
C THR A 1017 48.57 37.32 40.17
N GLY A 1018 49.12 36.38 40.93
CA GLY A 1018 48.76 34.97 40.79
C GLY A 1018 47.34 34.72 41.30
N GLY A 1019 46.64 33.76 40.70
CA GLY A 1019 45.28 33.40 41.11
C GLY A 1019 45.22 32.76 42.49
N THR A 1020 44.08 32.87 43.16
CA THR A 1020 43.89 32.24 44.49
C THR A 1020 43.85 30.72 44.37
N GLY A 1021 44.46 29.99 45.30
CA GLY A 1021 44.25 28.54 45.40
C GLY A 1021 42.81 28.23 45.80
N GLY A 1022 42.25 27.15 45.27
CA GLY A 1022 40.89 26.71 45.57
C GLY A 1022 40.75 26.20 47.01
N VAL A 1023 39.57 26.33 47.59
CA VAL A 1023 39.29 25.79 48.94
C VAL A 1023 39.21 24.26 48.89
N GLY A 1024 39.68 23.58 49.93
CA GLY A 1024 39.47 22.14 50.11
C GLY A 1024 38.00 21.82 50.38
N GLY A 1025 37.52 20.66 49.91
CA GLY A 1025 36.15 20.23 50.13
C GLY A 1025 35.89 19.86 51.60
N ASN A 1026 34.64 20.05 52.04
CA ASN A 1026 34.22 19.62 53.37
C ASN A 1026 33.92 18.11 53.39
N ALA A 1027 34.21 17.47 54.52
CA ALA A 1027 33.93 16.06 54.76
C ALA A 1027 32.94 15.88 55.91
N HIS A 1028 31.90 15.08 55.69
CA HIS A 1028 30.89 14.78 56.69
C HIS A 1028 30.75 13.27 56.90
N ALA A 1029 30.99 12.79 58.12
CA ALA A 1029 30.86 11.37 58.46
C ALA A 1029 30.49 11.20 59.93
N PRO A 1030 29.20 11.29 60.31
CA PRO A 1030 28.78 11.25 61.71
C PRO A 1030 29.17 9.96 62.46
N ALA A 1031 29.23 8.84 61.73
CA ALA A 1031 29.56 7.51 62.26
C ALA A 1031 30.79 6.87 61.59
N GLY A 1032 31.45 7.60 60.69
CA GLY A 1032 32.54 7.11 59.85
C GLY A 1032 33.84 7.89 60.04
N SER A 1033 34.75 7.83 59.05
CA SER A 1033 36.00 8.60 59.06
C SER A 1033 35.97 9.74 58.04
N PRO A 1034 35.87 11.00 58.48
CA PRO A 1034 35.94 12.15 57.59
C PRO A 1034 37.40 12.58 57.35
N VAL A 1035 37.76 12.81 56.08
CA VAL A 1035 39.05 13.34 55.65
C VAL A 1035 38.80 14.63 54.86
N PRO A 1036 39.16 15.81 55.40
CA PRO A 1036 38.92 17.08 54.71
C PRO A 1036 39.87 17.24 53.53
N GLY A 1037 39.42 18.00 52.53
CA GLY A 1037 40.27 18.39 51.42
C GLY A 1037 41.33 19.41 51.83
N VAL A 1038 42.53 19.31 51.25
CA VAL A 1038 43.59 20.30 51.42
C VAL A 1038 43.35 21.49 50.50
N GLY A 1039 43.56 22.70 51.00
CA GLY A 1039 43.50 23.92 50.22
C GLY A 1039 44.56 23.98 49.12
N GLY A 1040 44.16 24.42 47.93
CA GLY A 1040 45.04 24.56 46.78
C GLY A 1040 46.13 25.63 46.99
N LYS A 1041 47.26 25.47 46.29
CA LYS A 1041 48.32 26.48 46.29
C LYS A 1041 47.92 27.69 45.44
N GLY A 1042 48.25 28.89 45.89
CA GLY A 1042 48.12 30.09 45.07
C GLY A 1042 49.10 30.10 43.90
N GLY A 1043 48.75 30.83 42.84
CA GLY A 1043 49.58 30.99 41.66
C GLY A 1043 50.79 31.89 41.89
N ASN A 1044 51.83 31.69 41.07
CA ASN A 1044 53.01 32.54 41.08
C ASN A 1044 52.69 33.94 40.53
N PRO A 1045 53.32 35.00 41.04
CA PRO A 1045 53.17 36.35 40.51
C PRO A 1045 53.98 36.57 39.23
N GLY A 1046 53.52 37.53 38.43
CA GLY A 1046 54.35 38.12 37.38
C GLY A 1046 55.36 39.12 37.96
N PRO A 1047 56.30 39.63 37.13
CA PRO A 1047 57.30 40.60 37.58
C PRO A 1047 56.67 41.84 38.25
N GLY A 1048 56.97 42.08 39.53
CA GLY A 1048 56.40 43.21 40.30
C GLY A 1048 54.96 43.01 40.78
N GLY A 1049 54.36 41.83 40.58
CA GLY A 1049 53.04 41.45 41.11
C GLY A 1049 53.09 40.74 42.47
N LYS A 1050 51.93 40.31 42.98
CA LYS A 1050 51.81 39.57 44.26
C LYS A 1050 51.37 38.12 44.03
N PRO A 1051 51.94 37.15 44.78
CA PRO A 1051 51.48 35.76 44.71
C PRO A 1051 50.01 35.66 45.10
N GLY A 1052 49.31 34.67 44.53
CA GLY A 1052 47.97 34.33 44.97
C GLY A 1052 47.96 33.75 46.38
N PRO A 1053 46.93 34.02 47.21
CA PRO A 1053 46.76 33.34 48.48
C PRO A 1053 46.47 31.85 48.27
N ASN A 1054 46.90 31.00 49.21
CA ASN A 1054 46.48 29.59 49.24
C ASN A 1054 45.01 29.49 49.66
N GLY A 1055 44.32 28.47 49.18
CA GLY A 1055 42.98 28.13 49.64
C GLY A 1055 42.98 27.62 51.08
N ALA A 1056 41.85 27.75 51.75
CA ALA A 1056 41.65 27.15 53.07
C ALA A 1056 41.44 25.63 52.94
N ASP A 1057 41.84 24.88 53.97
CA ASP A 1057 41.49 23.47 54.10
C ASP A 1057 39.98 23.32 54.41
N GLY A 1058 39.42 22.17 54.03
CA GLY A 1058 38.04 21.82 54.27
C GLY A 1058 37.72 21.58 55.75
N ILE A 1059 36.45 21.69 56.09
CA ILE A 1059 35.96 21.46 57.45
C ILE A 1059 35.41 20.03 57.56
N VAL A 1060 35.58 19.46 58.75
CA VAL A 1060 35.09 18.13 59.13
C VAL A 1060 33.89 18.25 60.04
N VAL A 1061 32.84 17.45 59.79
CA VAL A 1061 31.68 17.29 60.68
C VAL A 1061 31.40 15.82 60.98
#